data_AF-A0A952R7Q4-F1
#
_entry.id   AF-A0A952R7Q4-F1
#
_cell.length_a   1.000
_cell.length_b   1.000
_cell.length_c   1.000
_cell.angle_alpha   90.00
_cell.angle_beta   90.00
_cell.angle_gamma   90.00
#
_symmetry.space_group_name_H-M   'P 1'
#
loop_
_entity.id
_entity.type
_entity.pdbx_description
1 polymer ?
#
loop_
_entity_poly.entity_id
_entity_poly.type
_entity_poly.pdbx_seq_one_letter_code
_entity_poly.pdbx_strand_id
1 'polypeptide(L)'
;MARRALRWGLGGASFCLLGSAATVGCLDRPVSELTPNTSNLFVDQIVQTAVDKIDLLFMIDNSASMADKQQVLRDAVPDLVSRLVNPFCTDGSQPPNPDADCPAGTEREFNPISDFHLGVITSSLGDAGANVVGGCDMGVSPGDDRGRLLGSVRSGLAGEAAGFLAWRADTAGLINDFQAHVAGAGETGCGYEASLESWYRFLIDPNPPAELIRVKCRDTDAQENCVGFRRDENGQVILDTVLLEQRAEFLRPDSLLAVIMLTDENDCSIQRGGSNWLAAAPNSLRFKASLACEADPNSPCCYACASRGSAPSGCNDYASECGHSGTLGGDQANLRCWDQKRRAGIDFLYPIDRYVEGLKSPQVTVGYNGCTPVRAPNPLYLDLKNEGRPVRDPSLVFFAGIVGVPWQDVATSQETCDQNPEACPPANGSLKYLTAPQLSSLNRWKTILGTPVSPNSEQQNCERSLAAIRHNFRDPEDPFMEETAFERSGRNPITGDELPGSPGTPNALNGYDYNSAIGDAVDGERTDLQYACTFPLASNPCATGGDCDCENATDMDKPLCSGIGVQTHAKAYPGTRLLSALHGFGENSIVASICPKTMNPGDADYGYRPAVTAIIDRLKEALSGRCLPRQLAPDENRLVQCKVIEAAPQAGLNCGRAGRGEPTAAVVEAVKAELRKSERCGGNSGVDCDSLTYCEILQAGDPTTGGTSAQLDECLEREVTSSVTGWCYIDANQGNEVLIQNCKATERQLLRFVGEDTPVKGATTFIACRGASLDDSFDVSLAD
;
A
#
# COMPACT_ATOMS: atom_id res chain seq x y z
N MET A 1 -51.04 -0.40 -12.68
CA MET A 1 -52.30 -0.54 -11.91
C MET A 1 -52.53 -2.01 -11.57
N ALA A 2 -52.64 -2.30 -10.25
CA ALA A 2 -53.25 -3.42 -9.52
C ALA A 2 -53.30 -4.87 -10.06
N ARG A 3 -52.82 -5.77 -9.18
CA ARG A 3 -52.89 -7.26 -9.14
C ARG A 3 -54.32 -7.84 -9.00
N ARG A 4 -54.51 -9.13 -9.36
CA ARG A 4 -55.32 -10.21 -8.70
C ARG A 4 -55.36 -11.46 -9.62
N ALA A 5 -54.88 -12.66 -9.26
CA ALA A 5 -55.27 -13.67 -8.26
C ALA A 5 -56.44 -14.62 -8.67
N LEU A 6 -56.09 -15.90 -8.86
CA LEU A 6 -56.72 -17.18 -8.41
C LEU A 6 -58.23 -17.50 -8.61
N ARG A 7 -58.52 -18.72 -9.10
CA ARG A 7 -59.71 -19.55 -8.85
C ARG A 7 -59.24 -21.02 -8.77
N TRP A 8 -59.29 -21.73 -7.63
CA TRP A 8 -60.42 -22.37 -6.91
C TRP A 8 -60.99 -23.64 -7.55
N GLY A 9 -61.02 -24.74 -6.78
CA GLY A 9 -61.94 -25.88 -6.98
C GLY A 9 -61.44 -27.24 -6.50
N LEU A 10 -61.74 -27.59 -5.24
CA LEU A 10 -61.53 -28.90 -4.60
C LEU A 10 -62.74 -29.84 -4.80
N GLY A 11 -62.47 -31.15 -4.76
CA GLY A 11 -63.43 -32.22 -4.46
C GLY A 11 -62.97 -33.54 -5.08
N GLY A 12 -62.87 -34.68 -4.41
CA GLY A 12 -63.17 -35.09 -3.04
C GLY A 12 -63.18 -36.63 -2.98
N ALA A 13 -63.07 -37.16 -1.76
CA ALA A 13 -63.46 -38.51 -1.30
C ALA A 13 -62.52 -39.73 -1.48
N SER A 14 -62.04 -40.16 -0.31
CA SER A 14 -61.41 -41.40 0.17
C SER A 14 -61.99 -42.76 -0.29
N PHE A 15 -61.14 -43.80 -0.41
CA PHE A 15 -61.08 -44.95 0.51
C PHE A 15 -59.90 -45.92 0.21
N CYS A 16 -59.52 -46.68 1.25
CA CYS A 16 -58.39 -47.61 1.51
C CYS A 16 -57.91 -48.62 0.44
N LEU A 17 -56.63 -49.00 0.48
CA LEU A 17 -56.14 -50.35 0.89
C LEU A 17 -54.60 -50.59 0.67
N LEU A 18 -53.92 -50.89 1.78
CA LEU A 18 -52.79 -51.82 2.02
C LEU A 18 -51.68 -52.11 0.97
N GLY A 19 -50.44 -51.74 1.34
CA GLY A 19 -49.29 -52.68 1.44
C GLY A 19 -48.28 -52.78 0.29
N SER A 20 -47.05 -52.29 0.50
CA SER A 20 -45.78 -53.09 0.48
C SER A 20 -44.51 -52.23 0.26
N ALA A 21 -43.63 -52.28 1.26
CA ALA A 21 -42.16 -52.23 1.23
C ALA A 21 -41.38 -51.23 0.32
N ALA A 22 -40.78 -50.24 0.97
CA ALA A 22 -39.43 -49.76 0.63
C ALA A 22 -38.68 -49.42 1.93
N THR A 23 -37.64 -50.20 2.21
CA THR A 23 -36.70 -50.04 3.32
C THR A 23 -35.82 -48.81 3.09
N VAL A 24 -35.99 -47.77 3.90
CA VAL A 24 -34.96 -46.73 4.08
C VAL A 24 -34.02 -47.25 5.17
N GLY A 25 -32.82 -47.67 4.77
CA GLY A 25 -31.72 -47.86 5.70
C GLY A 25 -31.20 -46.49 6.12
N CYS A 26 -31.57 -46.06 7.33
CA CYS A 26 -30.83 -45.00 8.02
C CYS A 26 -29.42 -45.54 8.32
N LEU A 27 -28.40 -44.91 7.74
CA LEU A 27 -27.03 -45.03 8.22
C LEU A 27 -26.94 -44.26 9.54
N ASP A 28 -27.20 -44.94 10.66
CA ASP A 28 -26.76 -44.48 11.97
C ASP A 28 -25.22 -44.51 11.98
N ARG A 29 -24.60 -43.37 11.63
CA ARG A 29 -23.25 -43.08 12.10
C ARG A 29 -23.38 -42.69 13.58
N PRO A 30 -22.76 -43.42 14.51
CA PRO A 30 -22.71 -42.95 15.89
C PRO A 30 -21.99 -41.61 15.89
N VAL A 31 -22.70 -40.56 16.27
CA VAL A 31 -22.11 -39.28 16.63
C VAL A 31 -21.32 -39.56 17.90
N SER A 32 -20.02 -39.79 17.77
CA SER A 32 -19.14 -39.63 18.92
C SER A 32 -19.23 -38.17 19.32
N GLU A 33 -19.50 -37.89 20.58
CA GLU A 33 -19.20 -36.59 21.16
C GLU A 33 -17.70 -36.35 20.95
N LEU A 34 -17.36 -35.60 19.90
CA LEU A 34 -16.15 -34.81 19.93
C LEU A 34 -16.41 -33.84 21.08
N THR A 35 -15.83 -34.09 22.24
CA THR A 35 -15.53 -33.01 23.17
C THR A 35 -14.49 -32.16 22.45
N PRO A 36 -14.85 -30.99 21.88
CA PRO A 36 -13.84 -30.10 21.39
C PRO A 36 -13.00 -29.73 22.61
N ASN A 37 -11.74 -30.14 22.64
CA ASN A 37 -10.76 -29.46 23.46
C ASN A 37 -10.57 -28.08 22.82
N THR A 38 -11.49 -27.16 23.09
CA THR A 38 -11.18 -25.74 22.97
C THR A 38 -10.16 -25.48 24.05
N SER A 39 -8.87 -25.58 23.72
CA SER A 39 -7.90 -24.82 24.49
C SER A 39 -8.39 -23.39 24.39
N ASN A 40 -8.91 -22.82 25.48
CA ASN A 40 -9.29 -21.41 25.56
C ASN A 40 -8.06 -20.49 25.38
N LEU A 41 -6.93 -21.00 24.88
CA LEU A 41 -5.72 -20.26 24.63
C LEU A 41 -5.87 -19.46 23.34
N PHE A 42 -6.02 -18.15 23.44
CA PHE A 42 -5.78 -17.28 22.29
C PHE A 42 -4.30 -16.88 22.29
N VAL A 43 -3.71 -16.77 21.10
CA VAL A 43 -2.32 -16.38 20.92
C VAL A 43 -2.29 -15.18 19.99
N ASP A 44 -1.75 -14.07 20.47
CA ASP A 44 -1.55 -12.85 19.70
C ASP A 44 -0.07 -12.50 19.66
N GLN A 45 0.42 -12.02 18.52
CA GLN A 45 1.78 -11.50 18.41
C GLN A 45 1.88 -10.15 19.15
N ILE A 46 2.88 -10.02 20.02
CA ILE A 46 3.18 -8.78 20.74
C ILE A 46 4.05 -7.90 19.84
N VAL A 47 3.47 -6.80 19.35
CA VAL A 47 4.18 -5.75 18.60
C VAL A 47 4.30 -4.54 19.53
N GLN A 48 5.13 -4.63 20.58
CA GLN A 48 5.19 -3.63 21.67
C GLN A 48 6.53 -2.90 21.83
N THR A 49 7.54 -3.18 20.99
CA THR A 49 8.68 -2.26 20.95
C THR A 49 8.18 -0.93 20.40
N ALA A 50 8.20 0.12 21.23
CA ALA A 50 7.92 1.48 20.80
C ALA A 50 8.73 1.74 19.53
N VAL A 51 8.04 2.03 18.43
CA VAL A 51 8.69 2.34 17.16
C VAL A 51 9.37 3.70 17.35
N ASP A 52 10.69 3.68 17.49
CA ASP A 52 11.54 4.86 17.62
C ASP A 52 12.28 5.20 16.32
N LYS A 53 12.17 4.33 15.31
CA LYS A 53 12.82 4.43 14.00
C LYS A 53 11.82 4.44 12.85
N ILE A 54 12.04 5.34 11.89
CA ILE A 54 11.20 5.45 10.70
C ILE A 54 12.08 5.44 9.44
N ASP A 55 11.73 4.66 8.43
CA ASP A 55 12.26 4.77 7.08
C ASP A 55 11.16 5.35 6.19
N LEU A 56 11.40 6.52 5.59
CA LEU A 56 10.49 7.19 4.67
C LEU A 56 11.05 7.10 3.26
N LEU A 57 10.33 6.45 2.35
CA LEU A 57 10.67 6.44 0.93
C LEU A 57 9.65 7.26 0.15
N PHE A 58 10.11 8.36 -0.45
CA PHE A 58 9.32 9.15 -1.40
C PHE A 58 9.61 8.68 -2.82
N MET A 59 8.56 8.25 -3.52
CA MET A 59 8.56 8.07 -4.97
C MET A 59 7.93 9.32 -5.57
N ILE A 60 8.74 10.11 -6.26
CA ILE A 60 8.32 11.38 -6.86
C ILE A 60 8.33 11.24 -8.38
N ASP A 61 7.18 11.43 -8.97
CA ASP A 61 7.03 11.57 -10.41
C ASP A 61 7.88 12.73 -10.92
N ASN A 62 8.69 12.45 -11.94
CA ASN A 62 9.57 13.42 -12.57
C ASN A 62 9.14 13.77 -14.00
N SER A 63 7.88 13.53 -14.36
CA SER A 63 7.26 14.02 -15.60
C SER A 63 7.24 15.55 -15.67
N ALA A 64 7.05 16.08 -16.88
CA ALA A 64 7.14 17.52 -17.14
C ALA A 64 6.09 18.35 -16.37
N SER A 65 4.91 17.79 -16.11
CA SER A 65 3.80 18.48 -15.45
C SER A 65 3.94 18.57 -13.92
N MET A 66 5.02 18.03 -13.34
CA MET A 66 5.17 17.88 -11.89
C MET A 66 5.74 19.10 -11.17
N ALA A 67 6.24 20.12 -11.89
CA ALA A 67 6.90 21.31 -11.34
C ALA A 67 6.17 21.92 -10.13
N ASP A 68 4.90 22.30 -10.35
CA ASP A 68 4.09 22.98 -9.34
C ASP A 68 3.79 22.09 -8.13
N LYS A 69 3.60 20.80 -8.38
CA LYS A 69 3.23 19.79 -7.35
C LYS A 69 4.44 19.45 -6.49
N GLN A 70 5.62 19.34 -7.09
CA GLN A 70 6.89 19.23 -6.37
C GLN A 70 7.12 20.48 -5.51
N GLN A 71 6.82 21.69 -6.00
CA GLN A 71 6.86 22.91 -5.18
C GLN A 71 5.88 22.83 -3.99
N VAL A 72 4.63 22.38 -4.20
CA VAL A 72 3.66 22.21 -3.11
C VAL A 72 4.17 21.22 -2.06
N LEU A 73 4.81 20.12 -2.48
CA LEU A 73 5.45 19.19 -1.56
C LEU A 73 6.61 19.84 -0.79
N ARG A 74 7.48 20.61 -1.47
CA ARG A 74 8.57 21.35 -0.80
C ARG A 74 8.06 22.26 0.30
N ASP A 75 6.92 22.92 0.10
CA ASP A 75 6.33 23.80 1.11
C ASP A 75 5.78 23.03 2.32
N ALA A 76 5.39 21.76 2.12
CA ALA A 76 4.88 20.87 3.17
C ALA A 76 5.99 20.08 3.91
N VAL A 77 7.21 19.99 3.34
CA VAL A 77 8.36 19.32 3.97
C VAL A 77 8.64 19.81 5.41
N PRO A 78 8.67 21.13 5.69
CA PRO A 78 8.89 21.62 7.06
C PRO A 78 7.83 21.11 8.04
N ASP A 79 6.56 21.06 7.63
CA ASP A 79 5.44 20.59 8.45
C ASP A 79 5.60 19.09 8.79
N LEU A 80 5.98 18.28 7.80
CA LEU A 80 6.22 16.85 7.98
C LEU A 80 7.39 16.57 8.93
N VAL A 81 8.58 17.12 8.62
CA VAL A 81 9.80 16.84 9.38
C VAL A 81 9.71 17.40 10.80
N SER A 82 9.20 18.62 10.95
CA SER A 82 9.11 19.26 12.27
C SER A 82 8.10 18.56 13.18
N ARG A 83 6.99 18.05 12.66
CA ARG A 83 5.99 17.33 13.46
C ARG A 83 6.45 15.92 13.85
N LEU A 84 7.27 15.25 13.04
CA LEU A 84 7.92 13.99 13.43
C LEU A 84 8.94 14.19 14.56
N VAL A 85 9.77 15.24 14.46
CA VAL A 85 10.83 15.54 15.44
C VAL A 85 10.28 16.21 16.71
N ASN A 86 9.25 17.05 16.59
CA ASN A 86 8.61 17.76 17.71
C ASN A 86 7.08 17.68 17.57
N PRO A 87 6.47 16.55 17.96
CA PRO A 87 5.04 16.30 17.79
C PRO A 87 4.18 17.27 18.60
N PHE A 88 2.95 17.50 18.12
CA PHE A 88 1.97 18.30 18.85
C PHE A 88 1.52 17.60 20.14
N CYS A 89 0.95 18.38 21.04
CA CYS A 89 0.20 17.87 22.18
C CYS A 89 -1.22 17.48 21.73
N THR A 90 -1.91 16.67 22.53
CA THR A 90 -3.28 16.21 22.28
C THR A 90 -4.31 17.34 22.22
N ASP A 91 -3.97 18.55 22.71
CA ASP A 91 -4.77 19.77 22.56
C ASP A 91 -4.45 20.57 21.28
N GLY A 92 -3.52 20.10 20.46
CA GLY A 92 -3.06 20.75 19.22
C GLY A 92 -1.97 21.79 19.42
N SER A 93 -1.50 22.06 20.65
CA SER A 93 -0.37 22.96 20.88
C SER A 93 0.96 22.29 20.52
N GLN A 94 1.96 23.06 20.06
CA GLN A 94 3.31 22.54 19.84
C GLN A 94 4.24 22.96 20.98
N PRO A 95 4.91 22.02 21.67
CA PRO A 95 5.95 22.36 22.63
C PRO A 95 7.11 23.12 21.98
N PRO A 96 7.86 23.95 22.72
CA PRO A 96 8.94 24.76 22.15
C PRO A 96 10.12 23.94 21.61
N ASN A 97 10.31 22.71 22.09
CA ASN A 97 11.34 21.78 21.63
C ASN A 97 10.93 20.32 21.95
N PRO A 98 11.61 19.30 21.40
CA PRO A 98 11.28 17.88 21.61
C PRO A 98 11.35 17.41 23.08
N ASP A 99 12.17 18.03 23.91
CA ASP A 99 12.38 17.65 25.32
C ASP A 99 11.42 18.35 26.29
N ALA A 100 10.67 19.34 25.80
CA ALA A 100 9.72 20.09 26.62
C ALA A 100 8.43 19.29 26.85
N ASP A 101 7.88 19.40 28.06
CA ASP A 101 6.58 18.81 28.38
C ASP A 101 5.43 19.55 27.70
N CYS A 102 4.35 18.82 27.44
CA CYS A 102 3.08 19.39 27.02
C CYS A 102 2.40 20.17 28.18
N PRO A 103 1.48 21.09 27.87
CA PRO A 103 0.67 21.76 28.90
C PRO A 103 0.03 20.77 29.88
N ALA A 104 -0.13 21.19 31.14
CA ALA A 104 -0.66 20.32 32.19
C ALA A 104 -2.02 19.73 31.80
N GLY A 105 -2.14 18.40 31.89
CA GLY A 105 -3.35 17.66 31.49
C GLY A 105 -3.39 17.26 30.01
N THR A 106 -2.31 17.51 29.26
CA THR A 106 -2.15 17.09 27.86
C THR A 106 -0.83 16.33 27.70
N GLU A 107 -0.72 15.57 26.64
CA GLU A 107 0.44 14.72 26.33
C GLU A 107 0.78 14.85 24.85
N ARG A 108 1.97 14.42 24.43
CA ARG A 108 2.34 14.42 23.02
C ARG A 108 1.50 13.40 22.26
N GLU A 109 1.15 13.70 21.02
CA GLU A 109 0.39 12.78 20.15
C GLU A 109 1.18 11.50 19.79
N PHE A 110 2.51 11.56 19.86
CA PHE A 110 3.44 10.42 19.87
C PHE A 110 4.82 10.88 20.39
N ASN A 111 5.72 9.93 20.66
CA ASN A 111 7.07 10.25 21.12
C ASN A 111 7.88 10.94 20.00
N PRO A 112 8.67 11.99 20.30
CA PRO A 112 9.60 12.58 19.34
C PRO A 112 10.47 11.55 18.63
N ILE A 113 10.52 11.61 17.30
CA ILE A 113 11.32 10.69 16.49
C ILE A 113 12.65 11.35 16.15
N SER A 114 13.73 10.69 16.57
CA SER A 114 15.11 11.17 16.44
C SER A 114 15.99 10.21 15.63
N ASP A 115 15.39 9.22 14.96
CA ASP A 115 16.15 8.25 14.16
C ASP A 115 15.38 7.84 12.90
N PHE A 116 15.45 8.65 11.83
CA PHE A 116 14.79 8.31 10.57
C PHE A 116 15.66 8.49 9.34
N HIS A 117 15.47 7.55 8.40
CA HIS A 117 16.02 7.58 7.06
C HIS A 117 14.99 8.16 6.10
N LEU A 118 15.43 9.01 5.18
CA LEU A 118 14.60 9.57 4.13
C LEU A 118 15.26 9.35 2.77
N GLY A 119 14.62 8.52 1.95
CA GLY A 119 15.01 8.26 0.58
C GLY A 119 14.06 8.95 -0.39
N VAL A 120 14.60 9.47 -1.49
CA VAL A 120 13.81 9.90 -2.65
C VAL A 120 14.22 9.04 -3.85
N ILE A 121 13.26 8.56 -4.61
CA ILE A 121 13.43 7.91 -5.91
C ILE A 121 12.45 8.53 -6.91
N THR A 122 12.68 8.35 -8.20
CA THR A 122 11.77 8.82 -9.25
C THR A 122 10.95 7.68 -9.86
N SER A 123 9.88 8.02 -10.56
CA SER A 123 9.12 7.13 -11.45
C SER A 123 9.93 6.63 -12.66
N SER A 124 11.02 7.32 -13.02
CA SER A 124 11.85 7.03 -14.20
C SER A 124 12.59 5.70 -14.16
N LEU A 125 12.07 4.73 -14.93
CA LEU A 125 12.55 3.36 -15.07
C LEU A 125 12.92 2.98 -16.52
N GLY A 126 12.99 3.98 -17.40
CA GLY A 126 13.20 3.85 -18.83
C GLY A 126 12.00 3.29 -19.60
N ASP A 127 12.17 3.13 -20.90
CA ASP A 127 11.14 2.71 -21.85
C ASP A 127 10.91 1.19 -21.95
N ALA A 128 11.20 0.44 -20.87
CA ALA A 128 11.16 -1.02 -20.82
C ALA A 128 11.98 -1.73 -21.94
N GLY A 129 12.97 -1.05 -22.52
CA GLY A 129 13.84 -1.54 -23.57
C GLY A 129 13.31 -1.33 -24.97
N ALA A 130 12.42 -0.35 -25.17
CA ALA A 130 12.01 0.09 -26.49
C ALA A 130 13.16 0.76 -27.28
N ASN A 131 14.15 1.32 -26.59
CA ASN A 131 15.26 2.10 -27.14
C ASN A 131 14.79 3.31 -27.95
N VAL A 132 13.85 4.07 -27.39
CA VAL A 132 13.32 5.30 -27.96
C VAL A 132 14.35 6.41 -27.79
N VAL A 133 14.93 6.83 -28.91
CA VAL A 133 15.85 7.96 -28.98
C VAL A 133 15.17 9.21 -28.44
N GLY A 134 15.76 9.85 -27.42
CA GLY A 134 15.22 11.11 -26.88
C GLY A 134 15.28 11.27 -25.36
N GLY A 135 16.09 10.50 -24.65
CA GLY A 135 16.28 10.65 -23.19
C GLY A 135 15.64 9.53 -22.36
N CYS A 136 14.94 8.58 -22.99
CA CYS A 136 14.35 7.40 -22.34
C CYS A 136 15.10 6.11 -22.60
N ASP A 137 16.28 6.25 -23.18
CA ASP A 137 17.21 5.17 -23.40
C ASP A 137 17.60 4.52 -22.07
N MET A 138 17.66 3.19 -22.07
CA MET A 138 17.97 2.41 -20.87
C MET A 138 19.30 2.87 -20.25
N GLY A 139 19.27 3.11 -18.94
CA GLY A 139 20.43 3.54 -18.17
C GLY A 139 20.87 4.98 -18.34
N VAL A 140 20.09 5.81 -19.04
CA VAL A 140 20.37 7.24 -19.18
C VAL A 140 19.50 8.03 -18.22
N SER A 141 20.11 8.52 -17.15
CA SER A 141 19.48 9.48 -16.24
C SER A 141 19.28 10.83 -16.95
N PRO A 142 18.17 11.54 -16.75
CA PRO A 142 17.10 11.30 -15.76
C PRO A 142 15.97 10.35 -16.21
N GLY A 143 16.00 9.81 -17.44
CA GLY A 143 14.91 8.97 -17.97
C GLY A 143 14.90 7.52 -17.49
N ASP A 144 16.04 7.00 -17.01
CA ASP A 144 16.14 5.73 -16.30
C ASP A 144 17.07 5.86 -15.09
N ASP A 145 16.49 6.19 -13.95
CA ASP A 145 17.17 6.25 -12.65
C ASP A 145 17.27 4.87 -11.97
N ARG A 146 16.75 3.83 -12.64
CA ARG A 146 16.86 2.41 -12.24
C ARG A 146 16.27 2.08 -10.86
N GLY A 147 15.43 2.96 -10.30
CA GLY A 147 14.93 2.83 -8.93
C GLY A 147 16.00 3.03 -7.86
N ARG A 148 17.13 3.68 -8.18
CA ARG A 148 18.19 4.02 -7.23
C ARG A 148 17.85 5.32 -6.49
N LEU A 149 18.41 5.49 -5.29
CA LEU A 149 18.21 6.69 -4.49
C LEU A 149 18.72 7.94 -5.22
N LEU A 150 17.92 9.00 -5.21
CA LEU A 150 18.14 10.23 -5.97
C LEU A 150 19.51 10.86 -5.70
N GLY A 151 19.95 10.86 -4.43
CA GLY A 151 21.27 11.36 -4.03
C GLY A 151 22.46 10.64 -4.69
N SER A 152 22.25 9.47 -5.29
CA SER A 152 23.26 8.73 -6.05
C SER A 152 23.22 8.94 -7.56
N VAL A 153 22.09 9.40 -8.08
CA VAL A 153 21.87 9.61 -9.53
C VAL A 153 21.83 11.09 -9.90
N ARG A 154 21.73 11.99 -8.92
CA ARG A 154 21.85 13.45 -9.08
C ARG A 154 23.05 13.97 -8.32
N SER A 155 23.85 14.79 -8.98
CA SER A 155 25.00 15.45 -8.34
C SER A 155 24.57 16.63 -7.47
N GLY A 156 25.27 16.86 -6.36
CA GLY A 156 25.09 18.06 -5.53
C GLY A 156 23.98 17.97 -4.50
N LEU A 157 23.31 16.82 -4.39
CA LEU A 157 22.40 16.54 -3.29
C LEU A 157 23.18 16.06 -2.06
N ALA A 158 22.86 16.59 -0.89
CA ALA A 158 23.40 16.11 0.38
C ALA A 158 22.87 14.72 0.73
N GLY A 159 23.57 13.99 1.59
CA GLY A 159 23.11 12.69 2.09
C GLY A 159 24.24 11.75 2.48
N GLU A 160 23.83 10.57 2.97
CA GLU A 160 24.72 9.46 3.23
C GLU A 160 25.34 8.94 1.92
N ALA A 161 26.42 8.15 2.02
CA ALA A 161 27.09 7.59 0.85
C ALA A 161 26.15 6.75 -0.06
N ALA A 162 25.12 6.14 0.52
CA ALA A 162 24.09 5.40 -0.20
C ALA A 162 23.05 6.30 -0.90
N GLY A 163 23.01 7.61 -0.63
CA GLY A 163 22.15 8.57 -1.34
C GLY A 163 20.82 8.90 -0.65
N PHE A 164 20.58 8.42 0.58
CA PHE A 164 19.45 8.83 1.42
C PHE A 164 19.90 9.87 2.47
N LEU A 165 18.96 10.57 3.08
CA LEU A 165 19.19 11.50 4.19
C LEU A 165 18.95 10.78 5.52
N ALA A 166 19.79 11.01 6.52
CA ALA A 166 19.58 10.54 7.88
C ALA A 166 19.49 11.75 8.82
N TRP A 167 18.56 11.73 9.78
CA TRP A 167 18.48 12.80 10.78
C TRP A 167 19.66 12.72 11.77
N ARG A 168 20.33 13.85 12.04
CA ARG A 168 21.51 13.97 12.93
C ARG A 168 21.39 15.14 13.91
N ALA A 169 20.23 15.33 14.53
CA ALA A 169 19.91 16.46 15.43
C ALA A 169 19.90 17.87 14.82
N ASP A 170 20.15 18.03 13.52
CA ASP A 170 19.95 19.28 12.76
C ASP A 170 18.68 19.19 11.90
N THR A 171 17.55 19.54 12.49
CA THR A 171 16.24 19.49 11.81
C THR A 171 16.15 20.50 10.66
N ALA A 172 16.74 21.69 10.80
CA ALA A 172 16.68 22.71 9.77
C ALA A 172 17.54 22.32 8.55
N GLY A 173 18.73 21.76 8.78
CA GLY A 173 19.57 21.17 7.74
C GLY A 173 18.83 20.07 7.00
N LEU A 174 18.19 19.13 7.71
CA LEU A 174 17.43 18.04 7.09
C LEU A 174 16.26 18.55 6.23
N ILE A 175 15.53 19.57 6.70
CA ILE A 175 14.44 20.19 5.92
C ILE A 175 14.98 20.74 4.60
N ASN A 176 16.08 21.51 4.64
CA ASN A 176 16.68 22.09 3.45
C ASN A 176 17.18 21.01 2.48
N ASP A 177 17.84 19.98 3.00
CA ASP A 177 18.37 18.87 2.20
C ASP A 177 17.24 18.07 1.56
N PHE A 178 16.15 17.82 2.30
CA PHE A 178 15.00 17.11 1.75
C PHE A 178 14.25 17.96 0.70
N GLN A 179 14.08 19.27 0.92
CA GLN A 179 13.55 20.16 -0.11
C GLN A 179 14.41 20.16 -1.38
N ALA A 180 15.73 20.07 -1.25
CA ALA A 180 16.65 19.93 -2.38
C ALA A 180 16.51 18.57 -3.08
N HIS A 181 16.27 17.48 -2.35
CA HIS A 181 15.94 16.18 -2.97
C HIS A 181 14.63 16.22 -3.73
N VAL A 182 13.57 16.82 -3.16
CA VAL A 182 12.29 16.99 -3.88
C VAL A 182 12.49 17.81 -5.16
N ALA A 183 13.26 18.91 -5.09
CA ALA A 183 13.62 19.69 -6.28
C ALA A 183 14.46 18.89 -7.29
N GLY A 184 15.34 18.01 -6.80
CA GLY A 184 16.27 17.23 -7.61
C GLY A 184 15.61 16.10 -8.39
N ALA A 185 14.37 15.71 -8.03
CA ALA A 185 13.59 14.76 -8.82
C ALA A 185 13.48 15.25 -10.28
N GLY A 186 13.21 16.56 -10.43
CA GLY A 186 13.15 17.25 -11.69
C GLY A 186 11.89 16.91 -12.50
N GLU A 187 11.85 17.39 -13.74
CA GLU A 187 10.67 17.38 -14.61
C GLU A 187 11.02 16.83 -16.02
N THR A 188 12.03 15.95 -16.07
CA THR A 188 12.65 15.47 -17.33
C THR A 188 12.57 13.95 -17.47
N GLY A 189 11.61 13.35 -16.77
CA GLY A 189 11.25 11.95 -16.86
C GLY A 189 10.67 11.58 -18.23
N CYS A 190 10.34 10.30 -18.36
CA CYS A 190 10.13 9.68 -19.66
C CYS A 190 8.71 9.65 -20.20
N GLY A 191 7.73 10.18 -19.45
CA GLY A 191 6.31 10.07 -19.80
C GLY A 191 5.80 8.63 -19.75
N TYR A 192 6.50 7.76 -19.01
CA TYR A 192 6.12 6.38 -18.72
C TYR A 192 6.24 6.17 -17.21
N GLU A 193 5.29 6.72 -16.49
CA GLU A 193 5.40 6.85 -15.04
C GLU A 193 5.26 5.51 -14.32
N ALA A 194 6.38 4.84 -14.11
CA ALA A 194 6.46 3.53 -13.47
C ALA A 194 6.46 3.67 -11.93
N SER A 195 5.50 4.45 -11.43
CA SER A 195 5.35 4.81 -10.03
C SER A 195 5.29 3.60 -9.09
N LEU A 196 4.59 2.52 -9.47
CA LEU A 196 4.51 1.31 -8.65
C LEU A 196 5.78 0.44 -8.74
N GLU A 197 6.32 0.25 -9.94
CA GLU A 197 7.50 -0.60 -10.14
C GLU A 197 8.78 0.06 -9.62
N SER A 198 8.88 1.39 -9.54
CA SER A 198 10.08 2.08 -9.05
C SER A 198 10.36 1.79 -7.58
N TRP A 199 9.39 1.98 -6.69
CA TRP A 199 9.55 1.62 -5.27
C TRP A 199 9.58 0.11 -5.07
N TYR A 200 8.84 -0.68 -5.86
CA TYR A 200 8.90 -2.13 -5.77
C TYR A 200 10.29 -2.64 -6.11
N ARG A 201 10.89 -2.14 -7.20
CA ARG A 201 12.24 -2.48 -7.62
C ARG A 201 13.28 -2.13 -6.56
N PHE A 202 13.17 -0.96 -5.94
CA PHE A 202 14.08 -0.54 -4.88
C PHE A 202 13.92 -1.41 -3.62
N LEU A 203 12.68 -1.55 -3.13
CA LEU A 203 12.40 -2.11 -1.80
C LEU A 203 12.27 -3.64 -1.77
N ILE A 204 11.68 -4.23 -2.81
CA ILE A 204 11.09 -5.58 -2.74
C ILE A 204 11.70 -6.54 -3.76
N ASP A 205 12.03 -6.08 -4.98
CA ASP A 205 12.56 -6.98 -6.00
C ASP A 205 13.84 -7.67 -5.49
N PRO A 206 13.84 -8.99 -5.27
CA PRO A 206 15.01 -9.68 -4.73
C PRO A 206 16.17 -9.71 -5.74
N ASN A 207 15.85 -9.66 -7.04
CA ASN A 207 16.79 -9.87 -8.13
C ASN A 207 16.69 -8.77 -9.19
N PRO A 208 16.91 -7.48 -8.83
CA PRO A 208 16.76 -6.37 -9.75
C PRO A 208 17.83 -6.46 -10.84
N PRO A 209 17.47 -6.63 -12.12
CA PRO A 209 18.45 -6.76 -13.20
C PRO A 209 19.21 -5.46 -13.42
N ALA A 210 20.53 -5.51 -13.65
CA ALA A 210 21.38 -4.34 -13.88
C ALA A 210 21.13 -3.68 -15.24
N GLU A 211 20.78 -4.48 -16.25
CA GLU A 211 20.67 -4.05 -17.63
C GLU A 211 19.65 -4.89 -18.40
N LEU A 212 18.84 -4.21 -19.19
CA LEU A 212 17.95 -4.80 -20.19
C LEU A 212 18.65 -4.83 -21.56
N ILE A 213 18.42 -5.90 -22.33
CA ILE A 213 19.02 -6.07 -23.66
C ILE A 213 18.00 -6.57 -24.67
N ARG A 214 18.21 -6.25 -25.95
CA ARG A 214 17.48 -6.90 -27.04
C ARG A 214 17.92 -8.36 -27.17
N VAL A 215 16.96 -9.26 -27.31
CA VAL A 215 17.16 -10.70 -27.47
C VAL A 215 16.17 -11.25 -28.49
N LYS A 216 16.48 -12.41 -29.04
CA LYS A 216 15.54 -13.16 -29.87
C LYS A 216 14.36 -13.63 -29.01
N CYS A 217 13.15 -13.55 -29.54
CA CYS A 217 11.96 -14.06 -28.84
C CYS A 217 11.96 -15.59 -28.78
N ARG A 218 12.48 -16.22 -29.84
CA ARG A 218 12.74 -17.66 -29.94
C ARG A 218 14.13 -17.86 -30.55
N ASP A 219 14.80 -18.96 -30.20
CA ASP A 219 16.12 -19.28 -30.76
C ASP A 219 16.13 -19.35 -32.30
N THR A 220 15.00 -19.70 -32.90
CA THR A 220 14.79 -19.78 -34.35
C THR A 220 14.66 -18.42 -35.03
N ASP A 221 14.45 -17.34 -34.27
CA ASP A 221 14.20 -16.03 -34.86
C ASP A 221 15.50 -15.44 -35.45
N ALA A 222 15.36 -14.73 -36.58
CA ALA A 222 16.47 -14.07 -37.24
C ALA A 222 16.85 -12.73 -36.58
N GLN A 223 15.94 -12.13 -35.80
CA GLN A 223 16.06 -10.78 -35.24
C GLN A 223 15.79 -10.77 -33.74
N GLU A 224 16.39 -9.81 -33.04
CA GLU A 224 16.25 -9.60 -31.60
C GLU A 224 15.07 -8.67 -31.28
N ASN A 225 13.85 -9.18 -31.44
CA ASN A 225 12.62 -8.40 -31.29
C ASN A 225 11.98 -8.50 -29.89
N CYS A 226 12.65 -9.12 -28.94
CA CYS A 226 12.24 -9.18 -27.53
C CYS A 226 13.26 -8.49 -26.63
N VAL A 227 12.88 -8.27 -25.38
CA VAL A 227 13.75 -7.79 -24.32
C VAL A 227 14.06 -8.94 -23.36
N GLY A 228 15.31 -9.01 -22.92
CA GLY A 228 15.79 -9.92 -21.90
C GLY A 228 16.70 -9.19 -20.92
N PHE A 229 17.26 -9.94 -19.98
CA PHE A 229 18.22 -9.42 -19.00
C PHE A 229 19.64 -9.80 -19.40
N ARG A 230 20.59 -8.88 -19.20
CA ARG A 230 22.02 -9.20 -19.39
C ARG A 230 22.42 -10.35 -18.47
N ARG A 231 23.20 -11.30 -18.99
CA ARG A 231 23.71 -12.46 -18.26
C ARG A 231 25.23 -12.48 -18.22
N ASP A 232 25.80 -13.06 -17.17
CA ASP A 232 27.23 -13.30 -17.00
C ASP A 232 27.71 -14.53 -17.81
N GLU A 233 29.00 -14.87 -17.68
CA GLU A 233 29.62 -16.02 -18.35
C GLU A 233 29.01 -17.37 -17.94
N ASN A 234 28.37 -17.44 -16.77
CA ASN A 234 27.69 -18.63 -16.26
C ASN A 234 26.20 -18.67 -16.65
N GLY A 235 25.71 -17.66 -17.39
CA GLY A 235 24.31 -17.54 -17.77
C GLY A 235 23.39 -17.01 -16.67
N GLN A 236 23.92 -16.49 -15.57
CA GLN A 236 23.13 -15.86 -14.50
C GLN A 236 22.82 -14.41 -14.82
N VAL A 237 21.66 -13.91 -14.41
CA VAL A 237 21.30 -12.50 -14.63
C VAL A 237 22.23 -11.61 -13.81
N ILE A 238 22.80 -10.59 -14.45
CA ILE A 238 23.62 -9.59 -13.75
C ILE A 238 22.68 -8.66 -12.96
N LEU A 239 22.89 -8.57 -11.65
CA LEU A 239 22.07 -7.78 -10.74
C LEU A 239 22.60 -6.37 -10.53
N ASP A 240 21.71 -5.43 -10.23
CA ASP A 240 22.05 -4.05 -9.89
C ASP A 240 22.62 -3.97 -8.47
N THR A 241 23.93 -4.19 -8.32
CA THR A 241 24.59 -4.22 -7.01
C THR A 241 24.54 -2.88 -6.27
N VAL A 242 24.54 -1.75 -7.00
CA VAL A 242 24.41 -0.42 -6.40
C VAL A 242 23.05 -0.29 -5.71
N LEU A 243 21.97 -0.68 -6.38
CA LEU A 243 20.64 -0.66 -5.78
C LEU A 243 20.56 -1.60 -4.57
N LEU A 244 21.13 -2.81 -4.67
CA LEU A 244 21.14 -3.78 -3.58
C LEU A 244 21.87 -3.25 -2.33
N GLU A 245 23.03 -2.61 -2.52
CA GLU A 245 23.81 -1.97 -1.45
C GLU A 245 23.02 -0.80 -0.82
N GLN A 246 22.43 0.06 -1.64
CA GLN A 246 21.59 1.17 -1.19
C GLN A 246 20.41 0.69 -0.36
N ARG A 247 19.70 -0.35 -0.82
CA ARG A 247 18.58 -0.93 -0.09
C ARG A 247 19.04 -1.46 1.27
N ALA A 248 20.15 -2.18 1.32
CA ALA A 248 20.67 -2.75 2.56
C ALA A 248 21.07 -1.65 3.57
N GLU A 249 21.59 -0.52 3.10
CA GLU A 249 21.91 0.63 3.95
C GLU A 249 20.69 1.45 4.38
N PHE A 250 19.69 1.57 3.50
CA PHE A 250 18.47 2.33 3.75
C PHE A 250 17.50 1.59 4.67
N LEU A 251 17.22 0.31 4.43
CA LEU A 251 16.22 -0.46 5.16
C LEU A 251 16.75 -0.96 6.50
N ARG A 252 16.10 -0.55 7.58
CA ARG A 252 16.37 -1.06 8.92
C ARG A 252 15.27 -2.03 9.33
N PRO A 253 15.59 -3.30 9.66
CA PRO A 253 14.56 -4.31 9.92
C PRO A 253 13.70 -3.99 11.15
N ASP A 254 14.17 -3.16 12.08
CA ASP A 254 13.46 -2.73 13.28
C ASP A 254 12.75 -1.36 13.17
N SER A 255 12.64 -0.78 11.96
CA SER A 255 11.96 0.49 11.73
C SER A 255 10.53 0.30 11.21
N LEU A 256 9.69 1.32 11.42
CA LEU A 256 8.50 1.52 10.61
C LEU A 256 8.91 1.99 9.22
N LEU A 257 8.26 1.47 8.18
CA LEU A 257 8.47 1.91 6.80
C LEU A 257 7.22 2.61 6.29
N ALA A 258 7.38 3.83 5.75
CA ALA A 258 6.33 4.49 4.98
C ALA A 258 6.80 4.72 3.54
N VAL A 259 6.03 4.22 2.58
CA VAL A 259 6.23 4.45 1.14
C VAL A 259 5.23 5.51 0.70
N ILE A 260 5.69 6.63 0.16
CA ILE A 260 4.86 7.80 -0.15
C ILE A 260 5.04 8.14 -1.63
N MET A 261 3.96 8.04 -2.41
CA MET A 261 3.95 8.36 -3.82
C MET A 261 3.40 9.77 -4.06
N LEU A 262 4.06 10.53 -4.94
CA LEU A 262 3.56 11.80 -5.47
C LEU A 262 3.60 11.74 -7.00
N THR A 263 2.43 11.74 -7.64
CA THR A 263 2.30 11.64 -9.11
C THR A 263 0.96 12.19 -9.57
N ASP A 264 0.96 12.93 -10.68
CA ASP A 264 -0.26 13.46 -11.29
C ASP A 264 -0.77 12.60 -12.44
N GLU A 265 -0.08 11.51 -12.78
CA GLU A 265 -0.43 10.56 -13.81
C GLU A 265 -0.85 9.19 -13.22
N ASN A 266 -1.34 8.30 -14.10
CA ASN A 266 -1.62 6.92 -13.73
C ASN A 266 -0.37 6.04 -13.88
N ASP A 267 -0.33 4.92 -13.17
CA ASP A 267 0.83 4.01 -13.20
C ASP A 267 1.02 3.33 -14.57
N CYS A 268 2.16 3.57 -15.20
CA CYS A 268 2.61 2.99 -16.47
C CYS A 268 3.76 2.00 -16.25
N SER A 269 3.68 1.17 -15.19
CA SER A 269 4.69 0.16 -14.86
C SER A 269 4.72 -1.01 -15.85
N ILE A 270 5.31 -0.80 -17.02
CA ILE A 270 5.45 -1.78 -18.10
C ILE A 270 6.30 -2.97 -17.63
N GLN A 271 5.80 -4.18 -17.87
CA GLN A 271 6.50 -5.42 -17.57
C GLN A 271 7.83 -5.48 -18.31
N ARG A 272 8.88 -5.91 -17.61
CA ARG A 272 10.21 -6.04 -18.23
C ARG A 272 10.35 -7.42 -18.88
N GLY A 273 10.86 -7.42 -20.11
CA GLY A 273 11.15 -8.63 -20.87
C GLY A 273 10.06 -9.01 -21.89
N GLY A 274 10.40 -9.98 -22.76
CA GLY A 274 9.53 -10.42 -23.84
C GLY A 274 9.24 -9.29 -24.83
N SER A 275 8.01 -9.22 -25.32
CA SER A 275 7.55 -8.19 -26.26
C SER A 275 6.90 -6.98 -25.59
N ASN A 276 7.00 -6.83 -24.26
CA ASN A 276 6.27 -5.80 -23.51
C ASN A 276 6.75 -4.37 -23.79
N TRP A 277 8.00 -4.22 -24.23
CA TRP A 277 8.58 -2.97 -24.72
C TRP A 277 7.75 -2.30 -25.84
N LEU A 278 6.90 -3.06 -26.54
CA LEU A 278 6.01 -2.53 -27.57
C LEU A 278 5.00 -1.52 -27.03
N ALA A 279 4.74 -1.49 -25.71
CA ALA A 279 3.95 -0.43 -25.09
C ALA A 279 4.64 0.93 -25.14
N ALA A 280 5.97 0.98 -25.07
CA ALA A 280 6.74 2.22 -25.09
C ALA A 280 7.31 2.56 -26.48
N ALA A 281 7.20 1.67 -27.47
CA ALA A 281 7.76 1.94 -28.79
C ALA A 281 6.88 2.89 -29.64
N PRO A 282 7.50 3.75 -30.45
CA PRO A 282 6.77 4.63 -31.35
C PRO A 282 6.04 3.81 -32.42
N ASN A 283 4.74 4.07 -32.61
CA ASN A 283 3.87 3.46 -33.64
C ASN A 283 3.62 1.95 -33.51
N SER A 284 3.88 1.33 -32.35
CA SER A 284 3.86 -0.14 -32.17
C SER A 284 2.60 -0.71 -31.55
N LEU A 285 1.75 0.08 -30.88
CA LEU A 285 0.46 -0.38 -30.35
C LEU A 285 -0.60 -0.56 -31.46
N ARG A 286 -0.21 -1.14 -32.60
CA ARG A 286 -1.11 -1.44 -33.73
C ARG A 286 -1.98 -2.70 -33.51
N PHE A 287 -1.99 -3.22 -32.28
CA PHE A 287 -2.73 -4.42 -31.93
C PHE A 287 -4.20 -4.06 -31.78
N LYS A 288 -5.07 -4.73 -32.55
CA LYS A 288 -6.51 -4.65 -32.33
C LYS A 288 -6.95 -5.73 -31.37
N ALA A 289 -7.79 -5.36 -30.42
CA ALA A 289 -8.51 -6.28 -29.55
C ALA A 289 -9.66 -7.01 -30.25
N SER A 290 -10.07 -8.17 -29.74
CA SER A 290 -11.36 -8.78 -30.09
C SER A 290 -12.54 -7.90 -29.65
N LEU A 291 -13.71 -8.04 -30.29
CA LEU A 291 -14.90 -7.25 -29.93
C LEU A 291 -15.35 -7.48 -28.48
N ALA A 292 -15.10 -8.68 -27.95
CA ALA A 292 -15.37 -8.98 -26.54
C ALA A 292 -14.60 -8.07 -25.56
N CYS A 293 -13.41 -7.57 -25.92
CA CYS A 293 -12.65 -6.66 -25.07
C CYS A 293 -13.37 -5.34 -24.85
N GLU A 294 -14.02 -4.79 -25.89
CA GLU A 294 -14.74 -3.51 -25.82
C GLU A 294 -15.86 -3.55 -24.78
N ALA A 295 -16.56 -4.68 -24.66
CA ALA A 295 -17.61 -4.87 -23.67
C ALA A 295 -17.05 -5.20 -22.28
N ASP A 296 -16.06 -6.08 -22.19
CA ASP A 296 -15.46 -6.53 -20.93
C ASP A 296 -13.99 -6.92 -21.14
N PRO A 297 -13.01 -6.10 -20.70
CA PRO A 297 -11.59 -6.41 -20.84
C PRO A 297 -11.16 -7.64 -20.02
N ASN A 298 -11.97 -8.09 -19.06
CA ASN A 298 -11.75 -9.30 -18.27
C ASN A 298 -12.40 -10.54 -18.88
N SER A 299 -13.12 -10.42 -20.01
CA SER A 299 -13.73 -11.54 -20.69
C SER A 299 -12.66 -12.58 -21.08
N PRO A 300 -12.91 -13.89 -20.93
CA PRO A 300 -12.02 -14.93 -21.48
C PRO A 300 -11.91 -14.83 -23.01
N CYS A 301 -12.84 -14.15 -23.66
CA CYS A 301 -12.81 -13.84 -25.08
C CYS A 301 -12.12 -12.52 -25.42
N CYS A 302 -11.54 -11.82 -24.44
CA CYS A 302 -10.72 -10.64 -24.67
C CYS A 302 -9.26 -11.00 -24.98
N TYR A 303 -8.86 -10.90 -26.25
CA TYR A 303 -7.51 -11.22 -26.71
C TYR A 303 -7.05 -10.27 -27.82
N ALA A 304 -5.73 -10.12 -27.98
CA ALA A 304 -5.16 -9.39 -29.11
C ALA A 304 -5.24 -10.22 -30.39
N CYS A 305 -5.87 -9.66 -31.42
CA CYS A 305 -6.02 -10.31 -32.71
C CYS A 305 -4.67 -10.68 -33.33
N ALA A 306 -3.71 -9.75 -33.40
CA ALA A 306 -2.43 -10.05 -34.07
C ALA A 306 -1.55 -11.11 -33.36
N SER A 307 -1.88 -11.48 -32.12
CA SER A 307 -1.15 -12.49 -31.36
C SER A 307 -1.65 -13.92 -31.58
N ARG A 308 -2.80 -14.12 -32.24
CA ARG A 308 -3.45 -15.42 -32.41
C ARG A 308 -3.95 -15.67 -33.83
N GLY A 309 -3.82 -16.90 -34.31
CA GLY A 309 -4.36 -17.34 -35.60
C GLY A 309 -5.79 -17.89 -35.53
N SER A 310 -6.37 -17.98 -34.33
CA SER A 310 -7.71 -18.52 -34.06
C SER A 310 -8.26 -17.98 -32.73
N ALA A 311 -9.59 -17.97 -32.59
CA ALA A 311 -10.26 -17.56 -31.36
C ALA A 311 -10.09 -18.62 -30.24
N PRO A 312 -10.06 -18.23 -28.96
CA PRO A 312 -10.13 -19.17 -27.85
C PRO A 312 -11.40 -20.03 -27.88
N SER A 313 -11.31 -21.23 -27.29
CA SER A 313 -12.46 -22.13 -27.20
C SER A 313 -13.64 -21.47 -26.47
N GLY A 314 -14.82 -21.50 -27.06
CA GLY A 314 -16.04 -20.90 -26.51
C GLY A 314 -16.26 -19.42 -26.87
N CYS A 315 -15.36 -18.83 -27.65
CA CYS A 315 -15.51 -17.47 -28.19
C CYS A 315 -16.03 -17.50 -29.63
N ASN A 316 -16.57 -16.38 -30.12
CA ASN A 316 -17.01 -16.30 -31.52
C ASN A 316 -15.81 -16.47 -32.47
N ASP A 317 -16.12 -16.82 -33.72
CA ASP A 317 -15.10 -17.09 -34.72
C ASP A 317 -14.15 -15.90 -34.90
N TYR A 318 -12.87 -16.20 -35.09
CA TYR A 318 -11.79 -15.23 -35.16
C TYR A 318 -12.04 -14.19 -36.26
N ALA A 319 -12.56 -14.60 -37.42
CA ALA A 319 -12.88 -13.66 -38.50
C ALA A 319 -13.99 -12.66 -38.11
N SER A 320 -14.93 -13.07 -37.25
CA SER A 320 -15.99 -12.19 -36.74
C SER A 320 -15.50 -11.25 -35.63
N GLU A 321 -14.57 -11.70 -34.79
CA GLU A 321 -13.99 -10.92 -33.69
C GLU A 321 -12.88 -9.97 -34.17
N CYS A 322 -12.12 -10.36 -35.21
CA CYS A 322 -10.88 -9.70 -35.63
C CYS A 322 -10.87 -9.24 -37.11
N GLY A 323 -11.98 -9.40 -37.84
CA GLY A 323 -12.07 -9.18 -39.30
C GLY A 323 -12.01 -7.73 -39.80
N HIS A 324 -11.65 -6.76 -38.96
CA HIS A 324 -11.43 -5.37 -39.37
C HIS A 324 -10.03 -4.98 -38.91
N SER A 325 -9.06 -5.05 -39.82
CA SER A 325 -7.67 -4.62 -39.59
C SER A 325 -7.62 -3.10 -39.41
N GLY A 326 -7.79 -2.64 -38.17
CA GLY A 326 -7.51 -1.27 -37.76
C GLY A 326 -6.25 -1.30 -36.91
N THR A 327 -5.26 -0.51 -37.29
CA THR A 327 -4.19 -0.11 -36.38
C THR A 327 -4.79 0.90 -35.39
N LEU A 328 -4.52 0.79 -34.08
CA LEU A 328 -4.59 2.01 -33.27
C LEU A 328 -3.59 3.01 -33.89
N GLY A 329 -3.97 4.28 -33.93
CA GLY A 329 -3.14 5.37 -34.45
C GLY A 329 -1.80 5.48 -33.72
N GLY A 330 -1.00 6.48 -34.09
CA GLY A 330 0.22 6.81 -33.36
C GLY A 330 -0.10 7.41 -32.00
N ASP A 331 -0.31 6.58 -30.97
CA ASP A 331 -0.48 7.10 -29.60
C ASP A 331 0.73 7.93 -29.16
N GLN A 332 0.45 9.15 -28.70
CA GLN A 332 1.37 9.92 -27.87
C GLN A 332 1.67 9.15 -26.57
N ALA A 333 2.82 9.42 -25.94
CA ALA A 333 3.31 8.64 -24.79
C ALA A 333 2.25 8.47 -23.68
N ASN A 334 1.57 9.55 -23.29
CA ASN A 334 0.55 9.56 -22.24
C ASN A 334 -0.68 8.68 -22.54
N LEU A 335 -0.94 8.34 -23.81
CA LEU A 335 -2.04 7.46 -24.20
C LEU A 335 -1.64 5.98 -24.27
N ARG A 336 -0.36 5.64 -24.17
CA ARG A 336 0.11 4.27 -24.40
C ARG A 336 -0.20 3.32 -23.26
N CYS A 337 -0.28 3.83 -22.03
CA CYS A 337 -0.61 3.05 -20.85
C CYS A 337 -2.10 3.08 -20.49
N TRP A 338 -2.88 3.88 -21.20
CA TRP A 338 -4.32 3.97 -21.06
C TRP A 338 -5.05 2.78 -21.70
N ASP A 339 -5.89 2.10 -20.92
CA ASP A 339 -6.87 1.07 -21.32
C ASP A 339 -6.36 0.03 -22.35
N GLN A 340 -5.10 -0.41 -22.17
CA GLN A 340 -4.39 -1.28 -23.10
C GLN A 340 -5.16 -2.58 -23.38
N LYS A 341 -5.77 -3.20 -22.36
CA LYS A 341 -6.46 -4.47 -22.53
C LYS A 341 -7.70 -4.33 -23.39
N ARG A 342 -8.52 -3.28 -23.19
CA ARG A 342 -9.72 -3.03 -23.99
C ARG A 342 -9.37 -2.66 -25.43
N ARG A 343 -8.35 -1.81 -25.61
CA ARG A 343 -7.94 -1.25 -26.91
C ARG A 343 -7.13 -2.23 -27.75
N ALA A 344 -6.14 -2.87 -27.12
CA ALA A 344 -5.15 -3.72 -27.77
C ALA A 344 -5.31 -5.22 -27.51
N GLY A 345 -6.11 -5.64 -26.53
CA GLY A 345 -6.32 -7.04 -26.17
C GLY A 345 -5.17 -7.66 -25.36
N ILE A 346 -4.13 -6.87 -25.06
CA ILE A 346 -2.98 -7.19 -24.22
C ILE A 346 -2.86 -6.09 -23.17
N ASP A 347 -2.52 -6.48 -21.94
CA ASP A 347 -2.06 -5.55 -20.92
C ASP A 347 -0.56 -5.79 -20.73
N PHE A 348 0.22 -4.75 -20.96
CA PHE A 348 1.68 -4.75 -20.90
C PHE A 348 2.20 -4.40 -19.51
N LEU A 349 1.35 -3.99 -18.57
CA LEU A 349 1.72 -3.51 -17.24
C LEU A 349 1.80 -4.66 -16.23
N TYR A 350 2.63 -4.52 -15.20
CA TYR A 350 2.63 -5.48 -14.09
C TYR A 350 1.26 -5.48 -13.38
N PRO A 351 0.79 -6.64 -12.89
CA PRO A 351 -0.48 -6.73 -12.19
C PRO A 351 -0.41 -6.02 -10.83
N ILE A 352 -1.51 -5.41 -10.40
CA ILE A 352 -1.60 -4.70 -9.10
C ILE A 352 -1.28 -5.62 -7.91
N ASP A 353 -1.71 -6.88 -8.00
CA ASP A 353 -1.47 -7.87 -6.94
C ASP A 353 0.01 -8.08 -6.62
N ARG A 354 0.92 -7.85 -7.59
CA ARG A 354 2.38 -7.89 -7.35
C ARG A 354 2.79 -6.92 -6.24
N TYR A 355 2.26 -5.70 -6.30
CA TYR A 355 2.58 -4.63 -5.37
C TYR A 355 1.92 -4.86 -4.01
N VAL A 356 0.66 -5.32 -4.01
CA VAL A 356 -0.08 -5.66 -2.78
C VAL A 356 0.60 -6.82 -2.05
N GLU A 357 0.98 -7.88 -2.77
CA GLU A 357 1.73 -9.01 -2.24
C GLU A 357 3.08 -8.56 -1.67
N GLY A 358 3.82 -7.76 -2.44
CA GLY A 358 5.14 -7.24 -2.04
C GLY A 358 5.10 -6.41 -0.76
N LEU A 359 4.02 -5.69 -0.50
CA LEU A 359 3.86 -4.92 0.74
C LEU A 359 3.37 -5.78 1.92
N LYS A 360 2.84 -6.99 1.71
CA LYS A 360 2.18 -7.80 2.76
C LYS A 360 2.90 -9.07 3.16
N SER A 361 3.49 -9.78 2.19
CA SER A 361 4.00 -11.14 2.41
C SER A 361 5.52 -11.13 2.63
N PRO A 362 6.04 -11.96 3.57
CA PRO A 362 7.48 -12.20 3.74
C PRO A 362 8.12 -12.92 2.54
N GLN A 363 7.33 -13.36 1.57
CA GLN A 363 7.78 -13.98 0.33
C GLN A 363 7.14 -13.25 -0.86
N VAL A 364 7.84 -13.21 -1.99
CA VAL A 364 7.32 -12.62 -3.22
C VAL A 364 7.47 -13.55 -4.41
N THR A 365 6.54 -13.44 -5.35
CA THR A 365 6.63 -14.13 -6.64
C THR A 365 7.64 -13.44 -7.55
N VAL A 366 8.73 -14.14 -7.89
CA VAL A 366 9.80 -13.65 -8.79
C VAL A 366 9.72 -14.21 -10.21
N GLY A 367 8.76 -15.10 -10.45
CA GLY A 367 8.52 -15.71 -11.74
C GLY A 367 7.57 -16.89 -11.63
N TYR A 368 7.40 -17.64 -12.72
CA TYR A 368 6.56 -18.83 -12.76
C TYR A 368 7.29 -19.98 -13.48
N ASN A 369 7.17 -21.19 -12.96
CA ASN A 369 7.54 -22.42 -13.66
C ASN A 369 6.26 -23.13 -14.09
N GLY A 370 5.85 -22.92 -15.35
CA GLY A 370 4.50 -23.26 -15.79
C GLY A 370 3.47 -22.42 -15.03
N CYS A 371 2.59 -23.06 -14.26
CA CYS A 371 1.59 -22.38 -13.42
C CYS A 371 1.97 -22.32 -11.94
N THR A 372 3.18 -22.75 -11.57
CA THR A 372 3.65 -22.71 -10.18
C THR A 372 4.46 -21.44 -9.96
N PRO A 373 4.07 -20.56 -9.01
CA PRO A 373 4.85 -19.37 -8.69
C PRO A 373 6.20 -19.76 -8.10
N VAL A 374 7.26 -19.12 -8.58
CA VAL A 374 8.60 -19.20 -8.00
C VAL A 374 8.68 -18.14 -6.91
N ARG A 375 8.87 -18.58 -5.66
CA ARG A 375 8.91 -17.71 -4.47
C ARG A 375 10.35 -17.34 -4.12
N ALA A 376 10.55 -16.14 -3.63
CA ALA A 376 11.79 -15.70 -3.01
C ALA A 376 11.51 -14.88 -1.75
N PRO A 377 12.42 -14.88 -0.76
CA PRO A 377 12.29 -14.02 0.42
C PRO A 377 12.16 -12.55 0.06
N ASN A 378 11.24 -11.85 0.71
CA ASN A 378 10.99 -10.43 0.51
C ASN A 378 11.97 -9.58 1.32
N PRO A 379 12.83 -8.76 0.69
CA PRO A 379 13.81 -7.91 1.36
C PRO A 379 13.23 -6.95 2.42
N LEU A 380 11.95 -6.56 2.32
CA LEU A 380 11.29 -5.74 3.33
C LEU A 380 11.21 -6.39 4.72
N TYR A 381 11.27 -7.72 4.76
CA TYR A 381 11.05 -8.54 5.94
C TYR A 381 12.29 -9.36 6.33
N LEU A 382 13.47 -8.88 5.92
CA LEU A 382 14.76 -9.51 6.20
C LEU A 382 15.68 -8.54 6.92
N ASP A 383 16.58 -9.10 7.74
CA ASP A 383 17.76 -8.41 8.20
C ASP A 383 18.85 -8.48 7.12
N LEU A 384 18.81 -7.52 6.19
CA LEU A 384 19.70 -7.49 5.01
C LEU A 384 21.19 -7.40 5.36
N LYS A 385 21.51 -6.89 6.56
CA LYS A 385 22.89 -6.78 7.05
C LYS A 385 23.33 -7.99 7.88
N ASN A 386 22.43 -8.93 8.17
CA ASN A 386 22.66 -10.10 9.02
C ASN A 386 23.25 -9.73 10.39
N GLU A 387 22.76 -8.65 11.00
CA GLU A 387 23.18 -8.16 12.31
C GLU A 387 22.42 -8.82 13.48
N GLY A 388 21.49 -9.74 13.20
CA GLY A 388 20.66 -10.41 14.21
C GLY A 388 19.51 -9.54 14.72
N ARG A 389 19.05 -8.56 13.92
CA ARG A 389 17.97 -7.65 14.30
C ARG A 389 16.58 -8.28 14.09
N PRO A 390 15.55 -7.89 14.88
CA PRO A 390 14.18 -8.32 14.63
C PRO A 390 13.75 -7.88 13.23
N VAL A 391 13.13 -8.79 12.48
CA VAL A 391 12.59 -8.46 11.16
C VAL A 391 11.27 -7.71 11.28
N ARG A 392 11.09 -6.74 10.39
CA ARG A 392 9.93 -5.85 10.37
C ARG A 392 8.64 -6.65 10.37
N ASP A 393 7.67 -6.20 11.15
CA ASP A 393 6.32 -6.75 11.06
C ASP A 393 5.56 -6.09 9.90
N PRO A 394 4.80 -6.83 9.07
CA PRO A 394 3.98 -6.23 8.01
C PRO A 394 3.06 -5.11 8.50
N SER A 395 2.62 -5.14 9.75
CA SER A 395 1.81 -4.06 10.32
C SER A 395 2.56 -2.74 10.56
N LEU A 396 3.88 -2.73 10.40
CA LEU A 396 4.76 -1.55 10.44
C LEU A 396 5.09 -1.00 9.04
N VAL A 397 4.44 -1.52 7.98
CA VAL A 397 4.53 -0.97 6.63
C VAL A 397 3.30 -0.11 6.35
N PHE A 398 3.52 1.10 5.87
CA PHE A 398 2.50 2.08 5.49
C PHE A 398 2.69 2.50 4.05
N PHE A 399 1.59 2.72 3.34
CA PHE A 399 1.60 3.08 1.93
C PHE A 399 0.69 4.28 1.69
N ALA A 400 1.26 5.38 1.24
CA ALA A 400 0.56 6.62 0.99
C ALA A 400 0.64 7.01 -0.48
N GLY A 401 -0.45 7.55 -1.02
CA GLY A 401 -0.46 8.18 -2.34
C GLY A 401 -1.06 9.57 -2.28
N ILE A 402 -0.29 10.57 -2.72
CA ILE A 402 -0.76 11.89 -3.11
C ILE A 402 -0.88 11.84 -4.64
N VAL A 403 -2.07 11.44 -5.10
CA VAL A 403 -2.29 11.02 -6.50
C VAL A 403 -3.43 11.78 -7.15
N GLY A 404 -3.58 11.65 -8.46
CA GLY A 404 -4.70 12.23 -9.19
C GLY A 404 -6.05 11.62 -8.79
N VAL A 405 -6.80 12.37 -7.99
CA VAL A 405 -8.17 12.10 -7.54
C VAL A 405 -8.77 13.42 -7.05
N PRO A 406 -10.04 13.78 -7.32
CA PRO A 406 -10.67 14.92 -6.67
C PRO A 406 -10.60 14.77 -5.15
N TRP A 407 -10.11 15.80 -4.44
CA TRP A 407 -9.96 15.72 -2.98
C TRP A 407 -11.31 15.47 -2.28
N GLN A 408 -12.41 15.90 -2.89
CA GLN A 408 -13.78 15.73 -2.41
C GLN A 408 -14.18 14.26 -2.28
N ASP A 409 -13.63 13.38 -3.13
CA ASP A 409 -13.98 11.96 -3.12
C ASP A 409 -13.29 11.18 -1.99
N VAL A 410 -12.15 11.70 -1.53
CA VAL A 410 -11.28 11.05 -0.54
C VAL A 410 -11.25 11.78 0.80
N ALA A 411 -12.06 12.83 0.97
CA ALA A 411 -12.15 13.61 2.20
C ALA A 411 -13.54 13.59 2.83
N THR A 412 -13.61 14.01 4.09
CA THR A 412 -14.87 14.17 4.81
C THR A 412 -15.75 15.23 4.12
N SER A 413 -17.00 14.87 3.80
CA SER A 413 -18.02 15.81 3.33
C SER A 413 -18.84 16.39 4.48
N GLN A 414 -19.57 17.48 4.24
CA GLN A 414 -20.52 18.02 5.22
C GLN A 414 -21.54 16.96 5.68
N GLU A 415 -22.04 16.15 4.74
CA GLU A 415 -22.95 15.04 5.06
C GLU A 415 -22.29 13.96 5.94
N THR A 416 -20.99 13.68 5.70
CA THR A 416 -20.21 12.77 6.55
C THR A 416 -20.08 13.33 7.96
N CYS A 417 -19.89 14.65 8.08
CA CYS A 417 -19.82 15.34 9.36
C CYS A 417 -21.16 15.38 10.10
N ASP A 418 -22.27 15.51 9.37
CA ASP A 418 -23.60 15.51 9.96
C ASP A 418 -23.96 14.12 10.55
N GLN A 419 -23.46 13.04 9.93
CA GLN A 419 -23.69 11.65 10.37
C GLN A 419 -22.70 11.19 11.44
N ASN A 420 -21.45 11.66 11.41
CA ASN A 420 -20.43 11.32 12.40
C ASN A 420 -19.60 12.58 12.79
N PRO A 421 -20.09 13.39 13.74
CA PRO A 421 -19.43 14.62 14.15
C PRO A 421 -18.01 14.42 14.69
N GLU A 422 -17.72 13.25 15.29
CA GLU A 422 -16.40 12.89 15.82
C GLU A 422 -15.39 12.52 14.71
N ALA A 423 -15.87 12.13 13.53
CA ALA A 423 -15.00 11.87 12.37
C ALA A 423 -14.46 13.15 11.74
N CYS A 424 -15.06 14.31 12.02
CA CYS A 424 -14.73 15.58 11.40
C CYS A 424 -13.77 16.43 12.26
N PRO A 425 -12.97 17.31 11.62
CA PRO A 425 -12.04 18.16 12.36
C PRO A 425 -12.80 19.09 13.32
N PRO A 426 -12.18 19.45 14.46
CA PRO A 426 -12.77 20.39 15.39
C PRO A 426 -13.08 21.71 14.67
N ALA A 427 -14.27 22.23 14.94
CA ALA A 427 -14.93 23.36 14.29
C ALA A 427 -13.98 24.45 13.75
N ASN A 428 -13.54 24.31 12.49
CA ASN A 428 -12.87 25.35 11.68
C ASN A 428 -12.86 25.05 10.16
N GLY A 429 -13.48 23.96 9.68
CA GLY A 429 -13.62 23.70 8.24
C GLY A 429 -12.34 23.24 7.52
N SER A 430 -11.34 22.74 8.25
CA SER A 430 -10.13 22.14 7.67
C SER A 430 -10.44 20.82 6.94
N LEU A 431 -9.64 20.51 5.92
CA LEU A 431 -9.74 19.31 5.11
C LEU A 431 -9.18 18.11 5.89
N LYS A 432 -9.97 17.04 6.02
CA LYS A 432 -9.52 15.78 6.58
C LYS A 432 -9.74 14.65 5.58
N TYR A 433 -8.66 13.99 5.17
CA TYR A 433 -8.75 12.79 4.34
C TYR A 433 -9.30 11.62 5.14
N LEU A 434 -10.12 10.81 4.49
CA LEU A 434 -10.73 9.61 5.06
C LEU A 434 -9.68 8.50 5.21
N THR A 435 -9.74 7.76 6.32
CA THR A 435 -8.92 6.55 6.47
C THR A 435 -9.42 5.44 5.54
N ALA A 436 -8.59 4.44 5.25
CA ALA A 436 -9.00 3.29 4.42
C ALA A 436 -10.29 2.59 4.93
N PRO A 437 -10.49 2.34 6.25
CA PRO A 437 -11.77 1.86 6.77
C PRO A 437 -12.96 2.80 6.50
N GLN A 438 -12.75 4.12 6.60
CA GLN A 438 -13.80 5.10 6.33
C GLN A 438 -14.17 5.17 4.85
N LEU A 439 -13.17 5.11 3.94
CA LEU A 439 -13.39 5.01 2.50
C LEU A 439 -14.24 3.78 2.16
N SER A 440 -13.99 2.64 2.81
CA SER A 440 -14.79 1.43 2.67
C SER A 440 -16.21 1.59 3.22
N SER A 441 -16.37 2.12 4.45
CA SER A 441 -17.68 2.27 5.08
C SER A 441 -18.60 3.25 4.32
N LEU A 442 -18.01 4.26 3.68
CA LEU A 442 -18.70 5.26 2.88
C LEU A 442 -18.82 4.87 1.39
N ASN A 443 -18.41 3.65 1.02
CA ASN A 443 -18.37 3.16 -0.37
C ASN A 443 -17.58 4.04 -1.35
N ARG A 444 -16.62 4.84 -0.86
CA ARG A 444 -15.79 5.73 -1.70
C ARG A 444 -14.92 4.95 -2.68
N TRP A 445 -14.42 3.78 -2.28
CA TRP A 445 -13.67 2.91 -3.18
C TRP A 445 -14.47 2.52 -4.42
N LYS A 446 -15.77 2.23 -4.25
CA LYS A 446 -16.65 1.91 -5.37
C LYS A 446 -16.87 3.14 -6.25
N THR A 447 -17.01 4.32 -5.64
CA THR A 447 -17.15 5.58 -6.37
C THR A 447 -15.94 5.85 -7.27
N ILE A 448 -14.73 5.73 -6.70
CA ILE A 448 -13.48 6.14 -7.35
C ILE A 448 -12.91 5.07 -8.29
N LEU A 449 -13.02 3.79 -7.91
CA LEU A 449 -12.43 2.67 -8.66
C LEU A 449 -13.46 1.87 -9.45
N GLY A 450 -14.74 1.94 -9.08
CA GLY A 450 -15.80 1.12 -9.65
C GLY A 450 -16.04 -0.18 -8.88
N THR A 451 -16.70 -1.15 -9.50
CA THR A 451 -17.10 -2.40 -8.81
C THR A 451 -16.04 -3.49 -9.00
N PRO A 452 -15.56 -4.15 -7.93
CA PRO A 452 -14.63 -5.25 -8.05
C PRO A 452 -15.11 -6.36 -8.99
N VAL A 453 -14.23 -6.87 -9.85
CA VAL A 453 -14.54 -8.01 -10.72
C VAL A 453 -14.10 -9.30 -10.01
N SER A 454 -15.04 -10.06 -9.45
CA SER A 454 -14.74 -11.35 -8.81
C SER A 454 -14.23 -12.38 -9.83
N PRO A 455 -13.19 -13.18 -9.50
CA PRO A 455 -12.74 -14.26 -10.37
C PRO A 455 -13.77 -15.39 -10.44
N ASN A 456 -14.16 -15.78 -11.65
CA ASN A 456 -15.05 -16.91 -11.88
C ASN A 456 -14.19 -18.18 -12.16
N SER A 457 -13.92 -18.98 -11.12
CA SER A 457 -13.36 -20.35 -11.13
C SER A 457 -11.84 -20.58 -11.07
N GLU A 458 -11.47 -21.72 -10.49
CA GLU A 458 -10.12 -22.19 -10.11
C GLU A 458 -9.25 -22.60 -11.31
N GLN A 459 -9.86 -23.02 -12.43
CA GLN A 459 -9.17 -23.43 -13.67
C GLN A 459 -8.65 -22.22 -14.48
N GLN A 460 -9.25 -21.03 -14.28
CA GLN A 460 -8.78 -19.76 -14.84
C GLN A 460 -7.46 -19.28 -14.22
N ASN A 461 -7.06 -19.76 -13.05
CA ASN A 461 -5.87 -19.27 -12.34
C ASN A 461 -4.53 -19.62 -13.04
N CYS A 462 -4.49 -20.69 -13.83
CA CYS A 462 -3.30 -21.15 -14.54
C CYS A 462 -3.00 -20.30 -15.80
N GLU A 463 -4.02 -19.91 -16.58
CA GLU A 463 -3.84 -18.97 -17.72
C GLU A 463 -3.78 -17.49 -17.27
N ARG A 464 -4.36 -17.16 -16.11
CA ARG A 464 -4.25 -15.83 -15.46
C ARG A 464 -2.84 -15.52 -14.96
N SER A 465 -2.04 -16.53 -14.63
CA SER A 465 -0.67 -16.39 -14.10
C SER A 465 0.31 -15.73 -15.08
N LEU A 466 -0.05 -15.65 -16.36
CA LEU A 466 0.72 -14.93 -17.38
C LEU A 466 -0.06 -13.75 -17.99
N ALA A 467 -1.38 -13.62 -17.75
CA ALA A 467 -2.15 -12.64 -18.50
C ALA A 467 -3.45 -11.97 -17.97
N ALA A 468 -4.00 -12.25 -16.77
CA ALA A 468 -5.41 -11.82 -16.55
C ALA A 468 -5.93 -11.68 -15.10
N ILE A 469 -5.19 -11.04 -14.19
CA ILE A 469 -5.81 -10.35 -13.03
C ILE A 469 -5.42 -8.88 -13.15
N ARG A 470 -6.07 -8.17 -14.08
CA ARG A 470 -5.49 -6.94 -14.65
C ARG A 470 -6.41 -5.73 -14.70
N HIS A 471 -7.73 -5.91 -14.60
CA HIS A 471 -8.66 -4.85 -14.25
C HIS A 471 -9.50 -5.30 -13.06
N ASN A 472 -9.08 -4.94 -11.85
CA ASN A 472 -9.76 -5.34 -10.62
C ASN A 472 -11.15 -4.72 -10.48
N PHE A 473 -11.52 -3.74 -11.33
CA PHE A 473 -12.78 -3.03 -11.23
C PHE A 473 -13.42 -2.79 -12.60
N ARG A 474 -14.76 -2.73 -12.63
CA ARG A 474 -15.53 -2.05 -13.69
C ARG A 474 -15.26 -0.54 -13.65
N ASP A 475 -15.70 0.18 -14.68
CA ASP A 475 -15.52 1.63 -14.76
C ASP A 475 -16.01 2.35 -13.47
N PRO A 476 -15.32 3.42 -13.02
CA PRO A 476 -15.69 4.20 -11.83
C PRO A 476 -17.13 4.73 -11.88
N GLU A 477 -17.77 4.87 -10.72
CA GLU A 477 -19.09 5.54 -10.67
C GLU A 477 -18.95 7.07 -10.76
N ASP A 478 -17.81 7.60 -10.32
CA ASP A 478 -17.45 8.99 -10.60
C ASP A 478 -16.83 9.12 -11.99
N PRO A 479 -17.50 9.76 -12.96
CA PRO A 479 -16.96 9.92 -14.30
C PRO A 479 -15.66 10.74 -14.31
N PHE A 480 -15.38 11.60 -13.32
CA PHE A 480 -14.10 12.32 -13.27
C PHE A 480 -12.90 11.38 -13.06
N MET A 481 -13.13 10.18 -12.52
CA MET A 481 -12.12 9.14 -12.35
C MET A 481 -12.02 8.18 -13.54
N GLU A 482 -12.86 8.34 -14.56
CA GLU A 482 -12.71 7.60 -15.82
C GLU A 482 -11.49 8.13 -16.58
N GLU A 483 -10.49 7.26 -16.75
CA GLU A 483 -9.33 7.53 -17.60
C GLU A 483 -9.77 7.41 -19.06
N THR A 484 -9.74 8.52 -19.80
CA THR A 484 -10.13 8.55 -21.21
C THR A 484 -9.62 9.81 -21.88
N ALA A 485 -9.36 9.72 -23.19
CA ALA A 485 -9.06 10.88 -24.01
C ALA A 485 -10.34 11.58 -24.52
N PHE A 486 -11.52 10.98 -24.34
CA PHE A 486 -12.78 11.50 -24.85
C PHE A 486 -13.48 12.40 -23.81
N GLU A 487 -14.22 13.41 -24.26
CA GLU A 487 -15.11 14.15 -23.38
C GLU A 487 -16.11 13.20 -22.72
N ARG A 488 -16.24 13.33 -21.40
CA ARG A 488 -17.11 12.50 -20.58
C ARG A 488 -18.44 13.19 -20.34
N SER A 489 -19.38 12.42 -19.79
CA SER A 489 -20.68 12.92 -19.40
C SER A 489 -21.11 12.32 -18.07
N GLY A 490 -22.02 13.00 -17.38
CA GLY A 490 -22.51 12.56 -16.08
C GLY A 490 -22.22 13.59 -15.01
N ARG A 491 -22.15 13.13 -13.76
CA ARG A 491 -22.05 13.99 -12.58
C ARG A 491 -21.26 13.27 -11.49
N ASN A 492 -20.38 13.99 -10.80
CA ASN A 492 -19.70 13.45 -9.62
C ASN A 492 -20.75 13.09 -8.55
N PRO A 493 -20.80 11.83 -8.07
CA PRO A 493 -21.83 11.37 -7.12
C PRO A 493 -21.81 12.07 -5.76
N ILE A 494 -20.72 12.75 -5.40
CA ILE A 494 -20.47 13.31 -4.07
C ILE A 494 -20.74 14.82 -4.06
N THR A 495 -20.15 15.56 -4.99
CA THR A 495 -20.28 17.01 -5.07
C THR A 495 -21.48 17.44 -5.92
N GLY A 496 -21.88 16.58 -6.85
CA GLY A 496 -22.86 16.92 -7.86
C GLY A 496 -22.31 17.78 -9.00
N ASP A 497 -21.01 17.95 -9.17
CA ASP A 497 -20.46 18.66 -10.32
C ASP A 497 -20.73 17.91 -11.63
N GLU A 498 -21.16 18.63 -12.68
CA GLU A 498 -21.54 18.03 -13.97
C GLU A 498 -20.39 18.05 -14.99
N LEU A 499 -20.32 16.99 -15.79
CA LEU A 499 -19.49 16.88 -16.99
C LEU A 499 -20.33 17.06 -18.26
N PRO A 500 -19.74 17.59 -19.35
CA PRO A 500 -18.32 17.96 -19.46
C PRO A 500 -17.98 19.31 -18.82
N GLY A 501 -18.96 20.08 -18.32
CA GLY A 501 -18.75 21.50 -17.98
C GLY A 501 -18.66 22.37 -19.24
N SER A 502 -18.25 23.64 -19.09
CA SER A 502 -17.90 24.48 -20.24
C SER A 502 -16.98 25.65 -19.83
N PRO A 503 -16.25 26.28 -20.77
CA PRO A 503 -15.46 27.48 -20.47
C PRO A 503 -16.28 28.62 -19.81
N GLY A 504 -17.58 28.73 -20.13
CA GLY A 504 -18.46 29.75 -19.55
C GLY A 504 -19.07 29.37 -18.19
N THR A 505 -19.02 28.09 -17.84
CA THR A 505 -19.57 27.52 -16.60
C THR A 505 -18.67 26.37 -16.13
N PRO A 506 -17.42 26.67 -15.71
CA PRO A 506 -16.51 25.62 -15.27
C PRO A 506 -17.03 24.98 -13.97
N ASN A 507 -16.88 23.66 -13.85
CA ASN A 507 -17.14 22.92 -12.62
C ASN A 507 -15.97 23.06 -11.64
N ALA A 508 -16.19 22.69 -10.37
CA ALA A 508 -15.22 22.91 -9.30
C ALA A 508 -14.09 21.85 -9.22
N LEU A 509 -14.15 20.78 -10.02
CA LEU A 509 -13.20 19.66 -9.95
C LEU A 509 -12.12 19.81 -11.02
N ASN A 510 -12.50 19.73 -12.30
CA ASN A 510 -11.58 19.78 -13.42
C ASN A 510 -11.78 21.01 -14.33
N GLY A 511 -12.72 21.89 -13.98
CA GLY A 511 -13.14 22.99 -14.84
C GLY A 511 -14.07 22.49 -15.94
N TYR A 512 -13.53 21.79 -16.92
CA TYR A 512 -14.31 21.13 -17.97
C TYR A 512 -13.45 20.14 -18.75
N ASP A 513 -14.09 19.14 -19.37
CA ASP A 513 -13.43 18.27 -20.34
C ASP A 513 -13.18 19.05 -21.65
N TYR A 514 -12.03 18.79 -22.27
CA TYR A 514 -11.54 19.51 -23.45
C TYR A 514 -11.40 18.57 -24.65
N ASN A 515 -11.27 19.15 -25.85
CA ASN A 515 -11.08 18.36 -27.05
C ASN A 515 -9.59 18.03 -27.24
N SER A 516 -9.20 16.84 -26.79
CA SER A 516 -7.83 16.33 -26.92
C SER A 516 -7.39 16.01 -28.38
N ALA A 517 -8.23 16.24 -29.39
CA ALA A 517 -7.89 16.08 -30.79
C ALA A 517 -7.32 17.38 -31.39
N ILE A 518 -6.17 17.30 -32.07
CA ILE A 518 -5.53 18.46 -32.71
C ILE A 518 -6.19 18.76 -34.07
N GLY A 519 -6.40 20.06 -34.37
CA GLY A 519 -6.92 20.53 -35.66
C GLY A 519 -6.13 20.03 -36.88
N ASP A 520 -6.85 19.62 -37.93
CA ASP A 520 -6.34 18.99 -39.17
C ASP A 520 -5.37 17.80 -38.96
N ALA A 521 -5.40 17.14 -37.80
CA ALA A 521 -4.66 15.90 -37.59
C ALA A 521 -5.02 14.89 -38.70
N VAL A 522 -3.99 14.27 -39.28
CA VAL A 522 -4.15 13.12 -40.17
C VAL A 522 -4.90 12.06 -39.35
N ASP A 523 -6.16 11.82 -39.70
CA ASP A 523 -7.05 10.84 -39.07
C ASP A 523 -7.66 11.16 -37.68
N GLY A 524 -7.60 12.40 -37.17
CA GLY A 524 -8.32 12.79 -35.95
C GLY A 524 -7.79 12.17 -34.64
N GLU A 525 -6.48 11.90 -34.59
CA GLU A 525 -5.80 11.31 -33.43
C GLU A 525 -5.84 12.23 -32.19
N ARG A 526 -6.10 11.63 -31.03
CA ARG A 526 -6.08 12.31 -29.72
C ARG A 526 -4.67 12.29 -29.15
N THR A 527 -4.34 13.29 -28.35
CA THR A 527 -2.97 13.48 -27.84
C THR A 527 -2.83 13.36 -26.33
N ASP A 528 -3.94 13.46 -25.59
CA ASP A 528 -3.91 13.53 -24.13
C ASP A 528 -5.22 13.05 -23.49
N LEU A 529 -5.18 12.79 -22.17
CA LEU A 529 -6.30 12.33 -21.35
C LEU A 529 -7.07 13.49 -20.71
N GLN A 530 -8.33 13.26 -20.34
CA GLN A 530 -9.10 14.20 -19.54
C GLN A 530 -8.58 14.27 -18.10
N TYR A 531 -8.68 15.45 -17.48
CA TYR A 531 -8.22 15.66 -16.11
C TYR A 531 -9.26 15.16 -15.09
N ALA A 532 -8.78 14.53 -14.03
CA ALA A 532 -9.60 14.20 -12.87
C ALA A 532 -9.88 15.45 -12.03
N CYS A 533 -8.84 16.27 -11.84
CA CYS A 533 -8.93 17.49 -11.06
C CYS A 533 -7.92 18.54 -11.52
N THR A 534 -8.19 19.80 -11.14
CA THR A 534 -7.33 20.95 -11.40
C THR A 534 -7.24 21.83 -10.14
N PHE A 535 -6.21 22.67 -10.05
CA PHE A 535 -6.06 23.63 -8.96
C PHE A 535 -5.35 24.91 -9.44
N PRO A 536 -5.65 26.08 -8.84
CA PRO A 536 -5.07 27.34 -9.30
C PRO A 536 -3.57 27.42 -9.00
N LEU A 537 -2.81 28.01 -9.92
CA LEU A 537 -1.38 28.26 -9.76
C LEU A 537 -1.12 29.64 -9.16
N ALA A 538 -0.06 29.73 -8.36
CA ALA A 538 0.42 31.00 -7.82
C ALA A 538 1.10 31.88 -8.89
N SER A 539 1.66 31.26 -9.94
CA SER A 539 2.36 31.92 -11.03
C SER A 539 2.12 31.20 -12.36
N ASN A 540 2.25 31.94 -13.47
CA ASN A 540 2.12 31.39 -14.82
C ASN A 540 3.41 30.67 -15.27
N PRO A 541 3.43 29.33 -15.41
CA PRO A 541 4.62 28.57 -15.78
C PRO A 541 5.13 28.89 -17.19
N CYS A 542 4.23 29.31 -18.10
CA CYS A 542 4.56 29.69 -19.46
C CYS A 542 5.45 30.95 -19.53
N ALA A 543 5.44 31.79 -18.51
CA ALA A 543 6.28 32.98 -18.45
C ALA A 543 7.72 32.69 -17.98
N THR A 544 7.93 31.53 -17.33
CA THR A 544 9.20 31.17 -16.70
C THR A 544 10.00 30.13 -17.48
N GLY A 545 9.50 29.68 -18.63
CA GLY A 545 10.16 28.67 -19.46
C GLY A 545 10.09 27.25 -18.88
N GLY A 546 9.12 26.97 -18.00
CA GLY A 546 8.80 25.61 -17.56
C GLY A 546 7.81 24.92 -18.51
N ASP A 547 7.40 23.69 -18.17
CA ASP A 547 6.36 22.97 -18.93
C ASP A 547 5.06 23.78 -18.94
N CYS A 548 4.57 24.07 -20.15
CA CYS A 548 3.43 24.96 -20.37
C CYS A 548 2.41 24.27 -21.28
N ASP A 549 1.19 24.11 -20.77
CA ASP A 549 0.09 23.51 -21.52
C ASP A 549 -0.60 24.47 -22.48
N CYS A 550 -0.28 25.76 -22.42
CA CYS A 550 -1.04 26.86 -23.02
C CYS A 550 -0.27 27.60 -24.12
N GLU A 551 0.66 26.94 -24.81
CA GLU A 551 1.60 27.59 -25.74
C GLU A 551 0.97 28.04 -27.05
N ASN A 552 -0.02 27.31 -27.58
CA ASN A 552 -0.55 27.53 -28.92
C ASN A 552 -2.07 27.74 -28.93
N ALA A 553 -2.58 28.28 -30.04
CA ALA A 553 -4.01 28.54 -30.20
C ALA A 553 -4.89 27.28 -30.11
N THR A 554 -4.32 26.11 -30.43
CA THR A 554 -4.99 24.81 -30.32
C THR A 554 -5.16 24.34 -28.89
N ASP A 555 -4.39 24.88 -27.93
CA ASP A 555 -4.43 24.47 -26.53
C ASP A 555 -5.44 25.28 -25.70
N MET A 556 -6.07 26.27 -26.33
CA MET A 556 -6.92 27.25 -25.65
C MET A 556 -8.28 26.70 -25.21
N ASP A 557 -8.59 25.46 -25.60
CA ASP A 557 -9.73 24.72 -25.10
C ASP A 557 -9.41 23.94 -23.81
N LYS A 558 -8.16 23.89 -23.35
CA LYS A 558 -7.83 23.27 -22.05
C LYS A 558 -8.35 24.15 -20.91
N PRO A 559 -8.90 23.55 -19.83
CA PRO A 559 -9.43 24.29 -18.67
C PRO A 559 -8.37 25.06 -17.87
N LEU A 560 -7.10 24.87 -18.19
CA LEU A 560 -5.95 25.48 -17.50
C LEU A 560 -5.59 26.86 -18.06
N CYS A 561 -6.03 27.16 -19.29
CA CYS A 561 -5.56 28.29 -20.07
C CYS A 561 -6.51 29.49 -20.00
N SER A 562 -5.94 30.70 -19.80
CA SER A 562 -6.69 31.96 -19.91
C SER A 562 -6.28 32.79 -21.14
N GLY A 563 -5.45 32.22 -22.00
CA GLY A 563 -4.89 32.85 -23.19
C GLY A 563 -3.56 32.21 -23.59
N ILE A 564 -3.09 32.54 -24.79
CA ILE A 564 -1.83 32.00 -25.33
C ILE A 564 -0.67 32.44 -24.41
N GLY A 565 0.11 31.46 -23.96
CA GLY A 565 1.21 31.64 -23.02
C GLY A 565 0.76 32.01 -21.61
N VAL A 566 -0.51 31.77 -21.24
CA VAL A 566 -1.04 32.04 -19.89
C VAL A 566 -1.76 30.82 -19.33
N GLN A 567 -1.03 30.05 -18.53
CA GLN A 567 -1.56 28.96 -17.73
C GLN A 567 -1.85 29.45 -16.31
N THR A 568 -3.05 29.15 -15.83
CA THR A 568 -3.57 29.64 -14.54
C THR A 568 -3.85 28.51 -13.56
N HIS A 569 -3.89 27.27 -14.03
CA HIS A 569 -4.16 26.09 -13.22
C HIS A 569 -3.17 24.97 -13.56
N ALA A 570 -2.92 24.10 -12.58
CA ALA A 570 -2.31 22.80 -12.77
C ALA A 570 -3.39 21.71 -12.82
N LYS A 571 -2.99 20.53 -13.29
CA LYS A 571 -3.84 19.38 -13.60
C LYS A 571 -3.37 18.11 -12.91
N ALA A 572 -4.27 17.15 -12.78
CA ALA A 572 -3.91 15.75 -12.56
C ALA A 572 -4.89 14.82 -13.29
N TYR A 573 -4.38 13.70 -13.78
CA TYR A 573 -5.11 12.64 -14.46
C TYR A 573 -5.62 11.59 -13.45
N PRO A 574 -6.62 10.77 -13.80
CA PRO A 574 -7.11 9.72 -12.89
C PRO A 574 -6.03 8.69 -12.51
N GLY A 575 -5.59 8.67 -11.25
CA GLY A 575 -4.57 7.77 -10.70
C GLY A 575 -5.11 6.38 -10.29
N THR A 576 -6.01 5.79 -11.08
CA THR A 576 -6.84 4.63 -10.68
C THR A 576 -6.04 3.36 -10.35
N ARG A 577 -4.89 3.11 -11.01
CA ARG A 577 -4.04 1.95 -10.71
C ARG A 577 -3.33 2.10 -9.37
N LEU A 578 -2.86 3.30 -9.05
CA LEU A 578 -2.24 3.64 -7.77
C LEU A 578 -3.26 3.49 -6.62
N LEU A 579 -4.46 4.02 -6.83
CA LEU A 579 -5.59 3.90 -5.90
C LEU A 579 -6.03 2.44 -5.72
N SER A 580 -5.96 1.62 -6.77
CA SER A 580 -6.22 0.18 -6.69
C SER A 580 -5.18 -0.55 -5.83
N ALA A 581 -3.90 -0.18 -5.94
CA ALA A 581 -2.84 -0.74 -5.09
C ALA A 581 -3.03 -0.33 -3.62
N LEU A 582 -3.38 0.93 -3.35
CA LEU A 582 -3.73 1.43 -2.01
C LEU A 582 -4.94 0.67 -1.43
N HIS A 583 -6.04 0.54 -2.19
CA HIS A 583 -7.20 -0.23 -1.74
C HIS A 583 -6.84 -1.70 -1.44
N GLY A 584 -6.05 -2.34 -2.30
CA GLY A 584 -5.61 -3.73 -2.11
C GLY A 584 -4.68 -3.92 -0.90
N PHE A 585 -3.88 -2.90 -0.56
CA PHE A 585 -3.02 -2.92 0.62
C PHE A 585 -3.84 -2.86 1.92
N GLY A 586 -4.92 -2.09 1.97
CA GLY A 586 -5.89 -2.12 3.08
C GLY A 586 -5.65 -1.07 4.15
N GLU A 587 -5.76 -1.42 5.43
CA GLU A 587 -5.90 -0.43 6.52
C GLU A 587 -4.72 0.52 6.71
N ASN A 588 -3.49 0.08 6.39
CA ASN A 588 -2.29 0.93 6.46
C ASN A 588 -2.11 1.84 5.24
N SER A 589 -3.15 2.01 4.42
CA SER A 589 -3.14 2.88 3.26
C SER A 589 -3.62 4.28 3.58
N ILE A 590 -2.93 5.29 3.02
CA ILE A 590 -3.28 6.70 3.13
C ILE A 590 -3.54 7.24 1.72
N VAL A 591 -4.72 7.79 1.49
CA VAL A 591 -5.09 8.39 0.21
C VAL A 591 -5.23 9.90 0.38
N ALA A 592 -4.52 10.64 -0.45
CA ALA A 592 -4.63 12.09 -0.54
C ALA A 592 -4.68 12.50 -2.02
N SER A 593 -5.29 13.65 -2.27
CA SER A 593 -5.33 14.24 -3.60
C SER A 593 -4.10 15.06 -3.86
N ILE A 594 -3.56 14.94 -5.07
CA ILE A 594 -2.51 15.82 -5.58
C ILE A 594 -3.03 17.21 -5.97
N CYS A 595 -4.35 17.38 -6.11
CA CYS A 595 -5.02 18.67 -6.32
C CYS A 595 -5.42 19.27 -4.97
N PRO A 596 -4.64 20.20 -4.41
CA PRO A 596 -4.93 20.77 -3.10
C PRO A 596 -6.23 21.59 -3.13
N LYS A 597 -6.95 21.58 -2.00
CA LYS A 597 -8.17 22.36 -1.81
C LYS A 597 -7.93 23.87 -1.90
N THR A 598 -6.78 24.34 -1.40
CA THR A 598 -6.41 25.76 -1.40
C THR A 598 -4.91 25.94 -1.60
N MET A 599 -4.57 26.97 -2.37
CA MET A 599 -3.20 27.42 -2.61
C MET A 599 -2.90 28.75 -1.90
N ASN A 600 -3.71 29.13 -0.90
CA ASN A 600 -3.44 30.27 -0.05
C ASN A 600 -2.56 29.84 1.16
N PRO A 601 -1.30 30.32 1.28
CA PRO A 601 -0.38 29.89 2.34
C PRO A 601 -0.86 30.15 3.78
N GLY A 602 -1.78 31.11 3.94
CA GLY A 602 -2.40 31.44 5.23
C GLY A 602 -3.47 30.46 5.69
N ASP A 603 -3.94 29.57 4.82
CA ASP A 603 -4.95 28.56 5.15
C ASP A 603 -4.30 27.35 5.83
N ALA A 604 -5.01 26.74 6.79
CA ALA A 604 -4.58 25.49 7.42
C ALA A 604 -4.49 24.33 6.40
N ASP A 605 -5.33 24.39 5.36
CA ASP A 605 -5.41 23.39 4.29
C ASP A 605 -4.48 23.69 3.10
N TYR A 606 -3.54 24.62 3.25
CA TYR A 606 -2.61 24.98 2.17
C TYR A 606 -1.88 23.75 1.63
N GLY A 607 -1.94 23.57 0.31
CA GLY A 607 -1.14 22.58 -0.39
C GLY A 607 -1.35 21.17 0.17
N TYR A 608 -0.25 20.49 0.52
CA TYR A 608 -0.26 19.13 1.03
C TYR A 608 -0.25 19.01 2.56
N ARG A 609 -0.51 20.09 3.31
CA ARG A 609 -0.66 20.02 4.77
C ARG A 609 -1.72 19.00 5.23
N PRO A 610 -2.89 18.88 4.59
CA PRO A 610 -3.85 17.82 4.93
C PRO A 610 -3.31 16.41 4.66
N ALA A 611 -2.52 16.22 3.61
CA ALA A 611 -1.90 14.93 3.29
C ALA A 611 -0.84 14.55 4.33
N VAL A 612 0.03 15.51 4.70
CA VAL A 612 1.01 15.35 5.79
C VAL A 612 0.31 14.99 7.09
N THR A 613 -0.79 15.67 7.41
CA THR A 613 -1.60 15.37 8.59
C THR A 613 -2.16 13.95 8.56
N ALA A 614 -2.73 13.51 7.43
CA ALA A 614 -3.25 12.16 7.28
C ALA A 614 -2.17 11.07 7.39
N ILE A 615 -0.98 11.33 6.84
CA ILE A 615 0.17 10.43 6.96
C ILE A 615 0.57 10.31 8.43
N ILE A 616 0.85 11.43 9.11
CA ILE A 616 1.27 11.42 10.52
C ILE A 616 0.19 10.82 11.43
N ASP A 617 -1.08 11.15 11.20
CA ASP A 617 -2.20 10.60 11.96
C ASP A 617 -2.34 9.08 11.81
N ARG A 618 -1.90 8.51 10.68
CA ARG A 618 -1.88 7.06 10.51
C ARG A 618 -0.64 6.43 11.12
N LEU A 619 0.52 7.09 10.99
CA LEU A 619 1.77 6.62 11.61
C LEU A 619 1.69 6.62 13.14
N LYS A 620 1.04 7.62 13.75
CA LYS A 620 0.95 7.74 15.21
C LYS A 620 0.32 6.52 15.87
N GLU A 621 -0.59 5.82 15.21
CA GLU A 621 -1.19 4.58 15.75
C GLU A 621 -0.16 3.47 16.01
N ALA A 622 0.96 3.47 15.27
CA ALA A 622 2.09 2.60 15.52
C ALA A 622 3.15 3.24 16.46
N LEU A 623 3.32 4.57 16.40
CA LEU A 623 4.33 5.30 17.18
C LEU A 623 3.95 5.54 18.65
N SER A 624 2.66 5.61 18.98
CA SER A 624 2.17 5.86 20.34
C SER A 624 2.29 4.64 21.28
N GLY A 625 2.85 3.53 20.79
CA GLY A 625 2.91 2.24 21.49
C GLY A 625 1.56 1.53 21.48
N ARG A 626 1.55 0.24 21.11
CA ARG A 626 0.31 -0.55 21.10
C ARG A 626 -0.05 -0.98 22.52
N CYS A 627 -0.89 -0.18 23.17
CA CYS A 627 -1.69 -0.62 24.30
C CYS A 627 -2.51 -1.85 23.91
N LEU A 628 -2.78 -2.74 24.86
CA LEU A 628 -3.49 -3.98 24.57
C LEU A 628 -4.96 -3.66 24.23
N PRO A 629 -5.50 -4.17 23.12
CA PRO A 629 -6.89 -3.89 22.70
C PRO A 629 -7.92 -4.54 23.64
N ARG A 630 -7.48 -5.55 24.42
CA ARG A 630 -8.29 -6.22 25.44
C ARG A 630 -7.63 -6.07 26.80
N GLN A 631 -8.45 -5.74 27.78
CA GLN A 631 -8.07 -5.84 29.18
C GLN A 631 -7.90 -7.31 29.57
N LEU A 632 -6.77 -7.63 30.18
CA LEU A 632 -6.53 -8.92 30.83
C LEU A 632 -7.03 -8.82 32.27
N ALA A 633 -7.53 -9.92 32.83
CA ALA A 633 -7.98 -9.97 34.22
C ALA A 633 -6.83 -10.44 35.12
N PRO A 634 -6.27 -9.58 35.99
CA PRO A 634 -5.34 -10.01 37.03
C PRO A 634 -6.08 -10.84 38.08
N ASP A 635 -5.40 -11.83 38.66
CA ASP A 635 -5.89 -12.60 39.78
C ASP A 635 -5.70 -11.85 41.13
N GLU A 636 -6.03 -12.51 42.24
CA GLU A 636 -5.87 -11.93 43.59
C GLU A 636 -4.42 -11.54 43.92
N ASN A 637 -3.44 -12.10 43.20
CA ASN A 637 -2.02 -11.77 43.34
C ASN A 637 -1.56 -10.69 42.36
N ARG A 638 -2.48 -10.07 41.61
CA ARG A 638 -2.21 -9.07 40.54
C ARG A 638 -1.48 -9.65 39.31
N LEU A 639 -1.50 -10.97 39.14
CA LEU A 639 -0.88 -11.67 38.01
C LEU A 639 -1.93 -12.05 36.97
N VAL A 640 -1.59 -12.00 35.69
CA VAL A 640 -2.51 -12.45 34.62
C VAL A 640 -2.20 -13.89 34.20
N GLN A 641 -3.24 -14.63 33.80
CA GLN A 641 -3.16 -16.03 33.36
C GLN A 641 -2.74 -16.15 31.88
N CYS A 642 -1.59 -15.55 31.57
CA CYS A 642 -1.00 -15.49 30.24
C CYS A 642 0.47 -15.89 30.27
N LYS A 643 0.94 -16.48 29.16
CA LYS A 643 2.34 -16.81 28.93
C LYS A 643 2.87 -15.97 27.77
N VAL A 644 4.02 -15.33 27.95
CA VAL A 644 4.67 -14.56 26.89
C VAL A 644 5.81 -15.39 26.32
N ILE A 645 5.77 -15.68 25.03
CA ILE A 645 6.75 -16.53 24.34
C ILE A 645 7.53 -15.71 23.33
N GLU A 646 8.85 -15.80 23.39
CA GLU A 646 9.75 -15.30 22.35
C GLU A 646 10.23 -16.47 21.47
N ALA A 647 10.21 -16.27 20.16
CA ALA A 647 10.66 -17.23 19.15
C ALA A 647 11.79 -16.63 18.32
N ALA A 648 12.94 -17.30 18.22
CA ALA A 648 14.08 -16.85 17.44
C ALA A 648 14.90 -18.01 16.83
N PRO A 649 15.69 -17.77 15.77
CA PRO A 649 16.67 -18.74 15.28
C PRO A 649 17.66 -19.13 16.38
N GLN A 650 18.11 -20.40 16.39
CA GLN A 650 18.89 -21.07 17.44
C GLN A 650 20.13 -20.32 18.01
N ALA A 651 20.63 -19.27 17.36
CA ALA A 651 21.87 -18.60 17.75
C ALA A 651 21.73 -17.62 18.94
N GLY A 652 20.52 -17.26 19.39
CA GLY A 652 20.33 -16.16 20.35
C GLY A 652 19.51 -16.41 21.62
N LEU A 653 18.69 -17.47 21.69
CA LEU A 653 17.70 -17.64 22.76
C LEU A 653 18.17 -18.65 23.82
N ASN A 654 18.35 -18.22 25.07
CA ASN A 654 18.70 -19.09 26.21
C ASN A 654 17.62 -19.02 27.30
N CYS A 655 16.78 -20.06 27.36
CA CYS A 655 15.66 -20.12 28.29
C CYS A 655 16.07 -20.24 29.77
N GLY A 656 17.35 -20.50 30.06
CA GLY A 656 17.90 -20.54 31.41
C GLY A 656 18.41 -19.19 31.95
N ARG A 657 18.33 -18.10 31.17
CA ARG A 657 18.70 -16.75 31.64
C ARG A 657 17.65 -16.22 32.64
N ALA A 658 18.06 -15.30 33.52
CA ALA A 658 17.14 -14.63 34.44
C ALA A 658 15.92 -14.04 33.70
N GLY A 659 14.73 -14.23 34.25
CA GLY A 659 13.48 -13.80 33.62
C GLY A 659 13.02 -14.64 32.42
N ARG A 660 13.63 -15.81 32.18
CA ARG A 660 13.22 -16.79 31.16
C ARG A 660 12.94 -18.17 31.73
N GLY A 661 12.12 -18.93 31.02
CA GLY A 661 11.82 -20.32 31.31
C GLY A 661 11.48 -21.13 30.06
N GLU A 662 11.39 -22.45 30.21
CA GLU A 662 10.97 -23.37 29.14
C GLU A 662 9.44 -23.36 29.00
N PRO A 663 8.89 -23.04 27.81
CA PRO A 663 7.46 -23.05 27.59
C PRO A 663 6.90 -24.48 27.46
N THR A 664 5.62 -24.65 27.79
CA THR A 664 4.96 -25.95 27.61
C THR A 664 4.76 -26.26 26.11
N ALA A 665 4.77 -27.55 25.76
CA ALA A 665 4.59 -28.00 24.37
C ALA A 665 3.28 -27.48 23.74
N ALA A 666 2.20 -27.39 24.52
CA ALA A 666 0.91 -26.87 24.04
C ALA A 666 0.99 -25.40 23.62
N VAL A 667 1.70 -24.57 24.39
CA VAL A 667 1.89 -23.15 24.06
C VAL A 667 2.81 -23.01 22.84
N VAL A 668 3.88 -23.80 22.76
CA VAL A 668 4.78 -23.81 21.59
C VAL A 668 4.03 -24.14 20.31
N GLU A 669 3.18 -25.17 20.31
CA GLU A 669 2.39 -25.52 19.12
C GLU A 669 1.38 -24.44 18.73
N ALA A 670 0.79 -23.75 19.69
CA ALA A 670 -0.08 -22.60 19.42
C ALA A 670 0.68 -21.43 18.79
N VAL A 671 1.90 -21.14 19.27
CA VAL A 671 2.80 -20.12 18.68
C VAL A 671 3.24 -20.53 17.26
N LYS A 672 3.60 -21.80 17.04
CA LYS A 672 3.92 -22.32 15.70
C LYS A 672 2.75 -22.18 14.74
N ALA A 673 1.51 -22.39 15.19
CA ALA A 673 0.34 -22.17 14.35
C ALA A 673 0.24 -20.71 13.88
N GLU A 674 0.55 -19.75 14.74
CA GLU A 674 0.54 -18.32 14.39
C GLU A 674 1.72 -17.91 13.49
N LEU A 675 2.91 -18.45 13.75
CA LEU A 675 4.07 -18.28 12.86
C LEU A 675 3.83 -18.84 11.44
N ARG A 676 3.06 -19.93 11.33
CA ARG A 676 2.63 -20.48 10.02
C ARG A 676 1.64 -19.59 9.31
N LYS A 677 0.67 -19.00 10.02
CA LYS A 677 -0.30 -18.06 9.44
C LYS A 677 0.36 -16.79 8.92
N SER A 678 1.37 -16.30 9.64
CA SER A 678 2.18 -15.14 9.24
C SER A 678 3.30 -15.47 8.24
N GLU A 679 3.36 -16.71 7.75
CA GLU A 679 4.40 -17.22 6.83
C GLU A 679 5.85 -16.95 7.32
N ARG A 680 6.05 -16.84 8.64
CA ARG A 680 7.38 -16.69 9.26
C ARG A 680 8.11 -18.02 9.41
N CYS A 681 7.36 -19.12 9.49
CA CYS A 681 7.88 -20.49 9.40
C CYS A 681 6.83 -21.44 8.79
N GLY A 682 7.24 -22.60 8.29
CA GLY A 682 6.36 -23.55 7.60
C GLY A 682 5.79 -22.99 6.29
N GLY A 683 4.86 -23.72 5.68
CA GLY A 683 4.25 -23.31 4.41
C GLY A 683 5.30 -23.01 3.33
N ASN A 684 5.20 -21.84 2.70
CA ASN A 684 6.11 -21.37 1.65
C ASN A 684 7.31 -20.54 2.18
N SER A 685 7.49 -20.42 3.50
CA SER A 685 8.53 -19.56 4.09
C SER A 685 9.96 -20.03 3.85
N GLY A 686 10.15 -21.31 3.55
CA GLY A 686 11.48 -21.94 3.47
C GLY A 686 12.18 -22.16 4.83
N VAL A 687 11.55 -21.75 5.94
CA VAL A 687 12.06 -21.92 7.30
C VAL A 687 11.22 -22.98 8.02
N ASP A 688 11.85 -24.01 8.56
CA ASP A 688 11.15 -25.01 9.38
C ASP A 688 10.81 -24.39 10.75
N CYS A 689 9.56 -24.49 11.19
CA CYS A 689 9.16 -24.02 12.52
C CYS A 689 9.93 -24.73 13.64
N ASP A 690 10.34 -25.98 13.42
CA ASP A 690 11.11 -26.74 14.41
C ASP A 690 12.59 -26.31 14.47
N SER A 691 13.04 -25.46 13.54
CA SER A 691 14.39 -24.87 13.57
C SER A 691 14.51 -23.64 14.50
N LEU A 692 13.37 -23.13 15.00
CA LEU A 692 13.31 -22.00 15.92
C LEU A 692 13.40 -22.48 17.37
N THR A 693 13.98 -21.64 18.23
CA THR A 693 13.98 -21.82 19.69
C THR A 693 12.88 -20.95 20.29
N TYR A 694 12.22 -21.48 21.33
CA TYR A 694 11.08 -20.85 21.99
C TYR A 694 11.36 -20.75 23.49
N CYS A 695 11.35 -19.54 24.06
CA CYS A 695 11.48 -19.33 25.50
C CYS A 695 10.27 -18.55 26.04
N GLU A 696 9.85 -18.87 27.25
CA GLU A 696 8.89 -18.06 27.99
C GLU A 696 9.61 -16.87 28.64
N ILE A 697 9.08 -15.66 28.46
CA ILE A 697 9.42 -14.50 29.29
C ILE A 697 8.56 -14.58 30.54
N LEU A 698 9.20 -14.66 31.71
CA LEU A 698 8.50 -14.88 32.98
C LEU A 698 7.84 -13.60 33.47
N GLN A 699 6.63 -13.75 34.05
CA GLN A 699 5.91 -12.63 34.65
C GLN A 699 6.56 -12.24 35.99
N ALA A 700 6.88 -10.96 36.15
CA ALA A 700 7.48 -10.42 37.35
C ALA A 700 6.58 -10.67 38.55
N GLY A 701 7.14 -11.26 39.60
CA GLY A 701 6.44 -11.58 40.84
C GLY A 701 5.60 -12.85 40.84
N ASP A 702 5.65 -13.66 39.78
CA ASP A 702 5.05 -15.00 39.78
C ASP A 702 5.83 -15.95 40.70
N PRO A 703 5.27 -16.38 41.84
CA PRO A 703 5.97 -17.23 42.79
C PRO A 703 6.25 -18.64 42.24
N THR A 704 5.49 -19.10 41.24
CA THR A 704 5.70 -20.42 40.62
C THR A 704 6.99 -20.50 39.81
N THR A 705 7.51 -19.34 39.40
CA THR A 705 8.73 -19.20 38.61
C THR A 705 9.85 -18.50 39.40
N GLY A 706 9.69 -18.37 40.72
CA GLY A 706 10.68 -17.80 41.63
C GLY A 706 10.61 -16.28 41.77
N GLY A 707 9.56 -15.64 41.24
CA GLY A 707 9.28 -14.22 41.41
C GLY A 707 8.79 -13.86 42.83
N THR A 708 8.95 -12.60 43.20
CA THR A 708 8.49 -12.02 44.47
C THR A 708 7.57 -10.83 44.23
N SER A 709 6.64 -10.55 45.14
CA SER A 709 5.74 -9.40 45.03
C SER A 709 6.49 -8.07 44.91
N ALA A 710 7.68 -7.95 45.49
CA ALA A 710 8.54 -6.78 45.36
C ALA A 710 9.02 -6.54 43.91
N GLN A 711 9.31 -7.61 43.17
CA GLN A 711 9.66 -7.51 41.74
C GLN A 711 8.47 -7.10 40.88
N LEU A 712 7.25 -7.53 41.26
CA LEU A 712 6.03 -7.07 40.60
C LEU A 712 5.79 -5.59 40.90
N ASP A 713 5.87 -5.17 42.17
CA ASP A 713 5.70 -3.77 42.56
C ASP A 713 6.69 -2.87 41.82
N GLU A 714 7.96 -3.27 41.72
CA GLU A 714 8.96 -2.53 40.97
C GLU A 714 8.68 -2.51 39.46
N CYS A 715 8.25 -3.63 38.86
CA CYS A 715 7.86 -3.65 37.44
C CYS A 715 6.67 -2.73 37.14
N LEU A 716 5.78 -2.52 38.12
CA LEU A 716 4.61 -1.68 38.01
C LEU A 716 4.92 -0.17 38.17
N GLU A 717 6.12 0.21 38.62
CA GLU A 717 6.52 1.60 38.91
C GLU A 717 7.31 2.28 37.78
N ARG A 718 7.22 3.61 37.64
CA ARG A 718 7.89 4.34 36.53
C ARG A 718 9.38 4.01 36.41
N GLU A 719 10.10 4.05 37.53
CA GLU A 719 11.52 3.71 37.58
C GLU A 719 11.72 2.25 38.01
N VAL A 720 12.60 1.55 37.29
CA VAL A 720 12.94 0.15 37.54
C VAL A 720 14.45 0.10 37.75
N THR A 721 14.90 -0.53 38.83
CA THR A 721 16.32 -0.82 39.04
C THR A 721 16.70 -2.09 38.26
N SER A 722 17.98 -2.30 38.00
CA SER A 722 18.45 -3.41 37.15
C SER A 722 18.21 -4.82 37.73
N SER A 723 17.54 -4.97 38.87
CA SER A 723 17.28 -6.26 39.52
C SER A 723 16.02 -7.00 39.03
N VAL A 724 15.16 -6.37 38.23
CA VAL A 724 13.97 -7.01 37.68
C VAL A 724 14.19 -7.37 36.21
N THR A 725 13.89 -8.62 35.84
CA THR A 725 13.92 -9.09 34.46
C THR A 725 12.69 -9.95 34.20
N GLY A 726 11.93 -9.64 33.14
CA GLY A 726 10.65 -10.29 32.84
C GLY A 726 9.64 -9.31 32.28
N TRP A 727 8.35 -9.54 32.57
CA TRP A 727 7.28 -8.64 32.17
C TRP A 727 6.19 -8.49 33.23
N CYS A 728 5.39 -7.42 33.17
CA CYS A 728 4.19 -7.25 33.97
C CYS A 728 3.06 -6.62 33.16
N TYR A 729 1.82 -6.85 33.60
CA TYR A 729 0.63 -6.24 33.00
C TYR A 729 0.24 -4.99 33.78
N ILE A 730 0.10 -3.87 33.08
CA ILE A 730 -0.28 -2.57 33.64
C ILE A 730 -1.67 -2.23 33.10
N ASP A 731 -2.56 -1.76 33.98
CA ASP A 731 -3.86 -1.21 33.59
C ASP A 731 -4.28 -0.05 34.50
N ALA A 732 -5.46 0.52 34.26
CA ALA A 732 -5.97 1.64 35.05
C ALA A 732 -6.14 1.34 36.56
N ASN A 733 -6.14 0.07 36.98
CA ASN A 733 -6.30 -0.34 38.37
C ASN A 733 -4.98 -0.80 39.01
N GLN A 734 -3.95 -1.15 38.22
CA GLN A 734 -2.65 -1.57 38.72
C GLN A 734 -1.48 -0.99 37.92
N GLY A 735 -0.52 -0.45 38.67
CA GLY A 735 0.69 0.16 38.16
C GLY A 735 0.60 1.66 37.94
N ASN A 736 1.73 2.24 37.56
CA ASN A 736 1.88 3.67 37.47
C ASN A 736 1.11 4.21 36.25
N GLU A 737 0.10 5.06 36.47
CA GLU A 737 -0.76 5.59 35.41
C GLU A 737 0.03 6.30 34.30
N VAL A 738 1.19 6.87 34.61
CA VAL A 738 2.09 7.52 33.63
C VAL A 738 2.51 6.56 32.52
N LEU A 739 2.57 5.25 32.80
CA LEU A 739 2.99 4.25 31.81
C LEU A 739 1.91 3.94 30.78
N ILE A 740 0.64 4.14 31.14
CA ILE A 740 -0.54 3.94 30.29
C ILE A 740 -1.22 5.27 29.92
N GLN A 741 -0.59 6.40 30.22
CA GLN A 741 -1.18 7.72 29.98
C GLN A 741 -1.46 7.94 28.49
N ASN A 742 -0.52 7.50 27.64
CA ASN A 742 -0.59 7.57 26.19
C ASN A 742 -1.57 6.54 25.57
N CYS A 743 -2.21 5.70 26.38
CA CYS A 743 -3.22 4.77 25.89
C CYS A 743 -4.58 5.47 25.74
N LYS A 744 -5.32 5.11 24.67
CA LYS A 744 -6.72 5.54 24.51
C LYS A 744 -7.50 5.23 25.78
N ALA A 745 -8.49 6.06 26.12
CA ALA A 745 -9.29 5.89 27.33
C ALA A 745 -9.96 4.50 27.44
N THR A 746 -10.28 3.87 26.29
CA THR A 746 -10.86 2.53 26.20
C THR A 746 -9.84 1.39 26.23
N GLU A 747 -8.55 1.70 26.16
CA GLU A 747 -7.44 0.74 25.99
C GLU A 747 -6.29 1.04 26.96
N ARG A 748 -6.59 1.55 28.17
CA ARG A 748 -5.58 1.90 29.20
C ARG A 748 -4.95 0.68 29.86
N GLN A 749 -4.28 -0.13 29.04
CA GLN A 749 -3.55 -1.32 29.47
C GLN A 749 -2.39 -1.65 28.53
N LEU A 750 -1.30 -2.21 29.05
CA LEU A 750 -0.17 -2.69 28.24
C LEU A 750 0.59 -3.83 28.93
N LEU A 751 1.48 -4.50 28.20
CA LEU A 751 2.49 -5.37 28.79
C LEU A 751 3.79 -4.59 28.81
N ARG A 752 4.41 -4.53 29.98
CA ARG A 752 5.71 -3.89 30.15
C ARG A 752 6.77 -4.95 30.27
N PHE A 753 7.81 -4.83 29.45
CA PHE A 753 9.01 -5.64 29.53
C PHE A 753 10.10 -4.88 30.30
N VAL A 754 10.79 -5.59 31.20
CA VAL A 754 11.83 -5.04 32.07
C VAL A 754 13.04 -5.96 32.08
N GLY A 755 14.22 -5.37 32.23
CA GLY A 755 15.50 -6.07 32.20
C GLY A 755 16.23 -5.96 30.86
N GLU A 756 17.53 -6.24 30.87
CA GLU A 756 18.38 -6.19 29.68
C GLU A 756 17.92 -7.23 28.64
N ASP A 757 17.83 -6.83 27.38
CA ASP A 757 17.57 -7.75 26.25
C ASP A 757 16.28 -8.57 26.46
N THR A 758 15.21 -7.88 26.88
CA THR A 758 13.89 -8.46 27.14
C THR A 758 12.79 -7.71 26.38
N PRO A 759 12.17 -8.31 25.35
CA PRO A 759 12.52 -9.59 24.70
C PRO A 759 13.93 -9.59 24.07
N VAL A 760 14.48 -10.77 23.79
CA VAL A 760 15.80 -10.87 23.13
C VAL A 760 15.75 -10.21 21.76
N LYS A 761 16.77 -9.42 21.41
CA LYS A 761 16.90 -8.82 20.07
C LYS A 761 16.81 -9.90 18.99
N GLY A 762 15.96 -9.68 17.99
CA GLY A 762 15.72 -10.64 16.92
C GLY A 762 14.51 -11.55 17.13
N ALA A 763 14.00 -11.66 18.36
CA ALA A 763 12.91 -12.57 18.66
C ALA A 763 11.54 -12.00 18.27
N THR A 764 10.66 -12.87 17.76
CA THR A 764 9.23 -12.56 17.59
C THR A 764 8.50 -12.96 18.87
N THR A 765 7.77 -12.03 19.47
CA THR A 765 7.13 -12.25 20.78
C THR A 765 5.63 -12.47 20.62
N PHE A 766 5.06 -13.38 21.41
CA PHE A 766 3.65 -13.76 21.41
C PHE A 766 3.13 -13.77 22.84
N ILE A 767 1.86 -13.40 23.04
CA ILE A 767 1.15 -13.61 24.29
C ILE A 767 0.10 -14.69 24.07
N ALA A 768 0.13 -15.70 24.92
CA ALA A 768 -0.80 -16.82 24.93
C ALA A 768 -1.62 -16.77 26.23
N CYS A 769 -2.88 -16.39 26.14
CA CYS A 769 -3.76 -16.17 27.30
C CYS A 769 -4.92 -17.16 27.31
N ARG A 770 -5.33 -17.63 28.49
CA ARG A 770 -6.63 -18.31 28.64
C ARG A 770 -7.75 -17.27 28.55
N GLY A 771 -8.61 -17.42 27.55
CA GLY A 771 -9.84 -16.66 27.39
C GLY A 771 -10.75 -16.88 28.61
N ALA A 772 -11.24 -15.78 29.16
CA ALA A 772 -12.22 -15.79 30.24
C ALA A 772 -13.46 -16.57 29.79
N SER A 773 -13.83 -17.62 30.52
CA SER A 773 -15.13 -18.25 30.35
C SER A 773 -16.21 -17.23 30.73
N LEU A 774 -17.18 -17.02 29.84
CA LEU A 774 -18.49 -16.55 30.29
C LEU A 774 -19.07 -17.66 31.19
N ASP A 775 -19.47 -17.26 32.40
CA ASP A 775 -20.00 -18.05 33.52
C ASP A 775 -18.99 -18.63 34.51
N ASP A 776 -18.98 -18.00 35.70
CA ASP A 776 -18.55 -18.54 36.98
C ASP A 776 -19.30 -19.85 37.28
N SER A 777 -18.64 -20.99 37.13
CA SER A 777 -18.78 -22.17 38.02
C SER A 777 -18.17 -23.43 37.40
N PHE A 778 -16.84 -23.56 37.39
CA PHE A 778 -16.22 -24.89 37.32
C PHE A 778 -14.86 -24.89 38.03
N ASP A 779 -14.86 -25.44 39.24
CA ASP A 779 -13.68 -25.80 40.03
C ASP A 779 -13.22 -27.21 39.63
N VAL A 780 -12.03 -27.36 39.05
CA VAL A 780 -11.20 -28.58 39.19
C VAL A 780 -9.72 -28.20 39.02
N SER A 781 -8.92 -28.58 40.02
CA SER A 781 -7.46 -28.46 40.09
C SER A 781 -6.73 -29.10 38.90
N LEU A 782 -5.71 -28.43 38.38
CA LEU A 782 -4.69 -29.06 37.55
C LEU A 782 -3.47 -29.40 38.43
N ALA A 783 -3.34 -30.69 38.72
CA ALA A 783 -2.08 -31.29 39.13
C ALA A 783 -1.48 -32.01 37.91
N ASP A 784 -0.18 -31.75 37.72
CA ASP A 784 0.82 -32.33 36.80
C ASP A 784 0.63 -32.16 35.27
#